data_AF-A0A961AFM9-F1
#
_entry.id   AF-A0A961AFM9-F1
#
_cell.length_a   1.000
_cell.length_b   1.000
_cell.length_c   1.000
_cell.angle_alpha   90.00
_cell.angle_beta   90.00
_cell.angle_gamma   90.00
#
_symmetry.space_group_name_H-M   'P 1'
#
loop_
_entity.id
_entity.type
_entity.pdbx_description
1 polymer ?
#
loop_
_entity_poly.entity_id
_entity_poly.type
_entity_poly.pdbx_seq_one_letter_code
_entity_poly.pdbx_strand_id
1 'polypeptide(L)'
;MTFRFHFTTFLRAPLACVLMAGMGHSVAEGAIEAFPTAQGFGRFSVGGRGGVVHHVTNLADSGPGSLRAAVESAGARTVVFRVDGTIRLLSPLRVRNSYLTIAGQTAPGEGICLSGYGLIIEANHVIVRYLRVRPGDIAQADVDGIHVMSGTDIMLDHCSVSWGVDETLSVTPDPTRVSVQWCLIAESLNQSVHSSGNAHGKGSLIRGRNGARYSFHHNLFAHHVDRVPQINGMDSASVDPDGVMLDFRNNVIYNWGDVADSYEAAGANRNSDAVAKYNFIGNQYLVGPDTLPGFLPVPQFPGYALRYWIFEELCPHASAHFGQNALNGTVWADPWTPVSSAHASASYKQSLPLAIPGGEILTDTADLATVKVLAKAGASWRRDTADLRVVEGVRNGTGYMIDSQSEVGGWPALQSGVAPLDSDADGVPDSIELSWGLNPFSAADRNFDRDGDGRTNLEEWLNQVDLPVFYPVTVTQQGSGNVSPLGEQLVPEFSTVTVSASPATYWELDEVFLDSQPSSLMAVNNLGPVTEPHQVHLTFKPMVTVEHGTPLEWLTGHGLSLDTADPNGNGLRAWQEYRVGLSPHSSRQLVSINDVENAVPLLRFIQPEPTRAGAASILQKSDNLRDWDDATYEILSSQTVEEGAQELLVRVTNAAPGACFFRVKFDFD
;
A
#
# COMPACT_ATOMS: atom_id res chain seq x y z
N MET A 1 -8.16 81.84 23.50
CA MET A 1 -7.07 81.06 22.88
C MET A 1 -7.69 80.20 21.80
N THR A 2 -7.36 80.52 20.56
CA THR A 2 -7.99 80.06 19.32
C THR A 2 -6.94 79.30 18.53
N PHE A 3 -7.12 78.00 18.26
CA PHE A 3 -6.34 77.25 17.26
C PHE A 3 -7.24 76.14 16.70
N ARG A 4 -7.84 76.35 15.53
CA ARG A 4 -7.35 76.07 14.15
C ARG A 4 -7.23 74.58 13.82
N PHE A 5 -8.19 74.11 13.02
CA PHE A 5 -8.21 72.86 12.28
C PHE A 5 -7.08 72.80 11.23
N HIS A 6 -6.53 71.61 11.01
CA HIS A 6 -5.89 71.21 9.74
C HIS A 6 -6.52 69.90 9.27
N PHE A 7 -7.12 69.97 8.08
CA PHE A 7 -7.54 68.82 7.28
C PHE A 7 -6.33 68.36 6.46
N THR A 8 -6.00 67.07 6.50
CA THR A 8 -5.23 66.42 5.44
C THR A 8 -5.87 65.09 5.06
N THR A 9 -6.07 64.98 3.76
CA THR A 9 -6.73 63.99 2.93
C THR A 9 -6.24 62.55 3.15
N PHE A 10 -7.19 61.61 3.21
CA PHE A 10 -6.95 60.17 3.13
C PHE A 10 -6.48 59.78 1.71
N LEU A 11 -5.28 59.20 1.60
CA LEU A 11 -4.91 58.33 0.48
C LEU A 11 -4.83 56.89 1.02
N ARG A 12 -5.54 55.99 0.33
CA ARG A 12 -5.58 54.54 0.58
C ARG A 12 -4.20 53.93 0.36
N ALA A 13 -3.73 53.13 1.33
CA ALA A 13 -2.68 52.13 1.14
C ALA A 13 -3.23 50.77 1.63
N PRO A 14 -2.97 49.67 0.92
CA PRO A 14 -3.57 48.38 1.23
C PRO A 14 -2.94 47.76 2.49
N LEU A 15 -3.80 47.08 3.25
CA LEU A 15 -3.48 46.24 4.39
C LEU A 15 -2.44 45.18 3.97
N ALA A 16 -1.20 45.29 4.45
CA ALA A 16 -0.29 44.17 4.48
C ALA A 16 -0.70 43.27 5.66
N CYS A 17 -1.51 42.26 5.38
CA CYS A 17 -1.70 41.12 6.27
C CYS A 17 -0.37 40.42 6.42
N VAL A 18 0.33 40.66 7.53
CA VAL A 18 1.41 39.78 7.98
C VAL A 18 0.74 38.49 8.47
N LEU A 19 0.62 37.54 7.55
CA LEU A 19 0.42 36.13 7.89
C LEU A 19 1.65 35.69 8.68
N MET A 20 1.54 35.67 10.00
CA MET A 20 2.39 34.83 10.84
C MET A 20 2.04 33.39 10.46
N ALA A 21 2.77 32.85 9.48
CA ALA A 21 2.83 31.43 9.23
C ALA A 21 3.36 30.78 10.51
N GLY A 22 2.44 30.27 11.34
CA GLY A 22 2.79 29.25 12.30
C GLY A 22 3.45 28.12 11.51
N MET A 23 4.59 27.64 11.98
CA MET A 23 5.23 26.44 11.47
C MET A 23 4.32 25.24 11.78
N GLY A 24 3.23 25.12 11.02
CA GLY A 24 2.58 23.85 10.82
C GLY A 24 3.59 22.98 10.11
N HIS A 25 3.96 21.86 10.71
CA HIS A 25 4.62 20.79 9.98
C HIS A 25 3.64 20.36 8.89
N SER A 26 3.83 20.88 7.68
CA SER A 26 3.14 20.39 6.50
C SER A 26 3.50 18.93 6.35
N VAL A 27 2.51 18.05 6.46
CA VAL A 27 2.61 16.70 5.89
C VAL A 27 2.98 16.92 4.43
N ALA A 28 4.09 16.34 3.99
CA ALA A 28 4.51 16.44 2.61
C ALA A 28 3.36 15.94 1.72
N GLU A 29 2.92 16.78 0.79
CA GLU A 29 2.05 16.38 -0.31
C GLU A 29 2.74 15.17 -1.00
N GLY A 30 2.13 13.97 -0.90
CA GLY A 30 2.71 12.71 -1.40
C GLY A 30 3.25 11.71 -0.36
N ALA A 31 2.98 11.87 0.94
CA ALA A 31 3.34 10.84 1.95
C ALA A 31 2.41 9.62 1.87
N ILE A 32 2.98 8.43 1.67
CA ILE A 32 2.26 7.14 1.54
C ILE A 32 2.04 6.54 2.93
N GLU A 33 0.82 6.09 3.22
CA GLU A 33 0.51 5.40 4.46
C GLU A 33 1.30 4.10 4.62
N ALA A 34 1.53 3.70 5.87
CA ALA A 34 2.19 2.47 6.30
C ALA A 34 1.58 1.23 5.63
N PHE A 35 0.26 1.25 5.46
CA PHE A 35 -0.54 0.31 4.69
C PHE A 35 -1.89 0.99 4.38
N PRO A 36 -2.67 0.49 3.40
CA PRO A 36 -3.88 1.18 2.91
C PRO A 36 -4.93 1.52 3.98
N THR A 37 -4.99 0.76 5.07
CA THR A 37 -5.95 0.95 6.17
C THR A 37 -5.33 1.60 7.41
N ALA A 38 -4.10 2.12 7.34
CA ALA A 38 -3.44 2.78 8.46
C ALA A 38 -4.04 4.17 8.70
N GLN A 39 -4.44 4.47 9.94
CA GLN A 39 -5.03 5.76 10.30
C GLN A 39 -4.37 6.36 11.55
N GLY A 40 -4.73 7.61 11.86
CA GLY A 40 -4.21 8.33 13.02
C GLY A 40 -2.80 8.89 12.82
N PHE A 41 -2.17 9.30 13.93
CA PHE A 41 -0.90 10.02 13.87
C PHE A 41 0.30 9.20 13.39
N GLY A 42 0.34 7.88 13.65
CA GLY A 42 1.43 6.98 13.24
C GLY A 42 1.31 6.42 11.82
N ARG A 43 0.25 6.77 11.07
CA ARG A 43 -0.08 6.15 9.79
C ARG A 43 0.97 6.31 8.69
N PHE A 44 1.92 7.25 8.82
CA PHE A 44 3.00 7.45 7.84
C PHE A 44 4.32 6.78 8.23
N SER A 45 4.27 5.83 9.17
CA SER A 45 5.41 4.95 9.40
C SER A 45 5.77 4.23 8.11
N VAL A 46 7.01 4.34 7.65
CA VAL A 46 7.49 3.61 6.47
C VAL A 46 7.92 2.19 6.79
N GLY A 47 8.01 1.82 8.07
CA GLY A 47 8.48 0.51 8.51
C GLY A 47 9.76 0.07 7.80
N GLY A 48 9.77 -1.17 7.33
CA GLY A 48 10.85 -1.78 6.57
C GLY A 48 10.80 -1.59 5.05
N ARG A 49 9.96 -0.69 4.51
CA ARG A 49 9.76 -0.47 3.07
C ARG A 49 11.10 -0.32 2.32
N GLY A 50 11.23 -1.03 1.19
CA GLY A 50 12.44 -1.02 0.36
C GLY A 50 13.65 -1.74 0.97
N GLY A 51 13.51 -2.30 2.17
CA GLY A 51 14.58 -2.91 2.93
C GLY A 51 14.91 -4.36 2.56
N VAL A 52 15.65 -5.01 3.46
CA VAL A 52 15.91 -6.46 3.41
C VAL A 52 14.76 -7.23 4.06
N VAL A 53 14.61 -8.50 3.70
CA VAL A 53 13.69 -9.41 4.38
C VAL A 53 14.43 -10.35 5.31
N HIS A 54 13.94 -10.48 6.53
CA HIS A 54 14.43 -11.43 7.51
C HIS A 54 13.36 -12.49 7.78
N HIS A 55 13.69 -13.74 7.46
CA HIS A 55 12.87 -14.90 7.76
C HIS A 55 13.15 -15.41 9.17
N VAL A 56 12.13 -15.44 10.01
CA VAL A 56 12.15 -16.15 11.29
C VAL A 56 11.86 -17.62 11.05
N THR A 57 12.80 -18.49 11.38
CA THR A 57 12.79 -19.93 11.03
C THR A 57 12.82 -20.85 12.24
N ASN A 58 12.89 -20.28 13.45
CA ASN A 58 12.83 -21.04 14.69
C ASN A 58 12.23 -20.21 15.83
N LEU A 59 11.85 -20.90 16.92
CA LEU A 59 11.22 -20.31 18.10
C LEU A 59 12.21 -20.03 19.24
N ALA A 60 13.52 -20.11 18.98
CA ALA A 60 14.52 -19.78 19.99
C ALA A 60 14.49 -18.27 20.29
N ASP A 61 14.77 -17.89 21.54
CA ASP A 61 14.84 -16.49 21.97
C ASP A 61 15.92 -15.69 21.22
N SER A 62 17.03 -16.32 20.85
CA SER A 62 18.16 -15.67 20.19
C SER A 62 18.95 -16.62 19.27
N GLY A 63 19.85 -16.03 18.48
CA GLY A 63 20.68 -16.74 17.51
C GLY A 63 20.15 -16.66 16.08
N PRO A 64 20.88 -17.20 15.09
CA PRO A 64 20.48 -17.17 13.68
C PRO A 64 19.06 -17.74 13.46
N GLY A 65 18.26 -17.04 12.65
CA GLY A 65 16.87 -17.43 12.35
C GLY A 65 15.84 -17.13 13.45
N SER A 66 16.25 -16.57 14.60
CA SER A 66 15.33 -16.13 15.64
C SER A 66 14.69 -14.77 15.34
N LEU A 67 13.53 -14.50 15.93
CA LEU A 67 12.90 -13.17 15.88
C LEU A 67 13.82 -12.08 16.45
N ARG A 68 14.55 -12.36 17.54
CA ARG A 68 15.45 -11.38 18.14
C ARG A 68 16.56 -10.95 17.20
N ALA A 69 17.19 -11.91 16.50
CA ALA A 69 18.23 -11.58 15.51
C ALA A 69 17.69 -10.71 14.37
N ALA A 70 16.44 -10.93 13.94
CA ALA A 70 15.79 -10.13 12.91
C ALA A 70 15.40 -8.72 13.41
N VAL A 71 14.88 -8.62 14.63
CA VAL A 71 14.48 -7.34 15.25
C VAL A 71 15.70 -6.47 15.59
N GLU A 72 16.80 -7.07 16.06
CA GLU A 72 18.00 -6.35 16.48
C GLU A 72 18.98 -6.06 15.33
N SER A 73 18.70 -6.53 14.10
CA SER A 73 19.52 -6.17 12.94
C SER A 73 19.37 -4.69 12.57
N ALA A 74 20.40 -4.16 11.89
CA ALA A 74 20.45 -2.77 11.46
C ALA A 74 19.90 -2.60 10.04
N GLY A 75 19.46 -1.39 9.72
CA GLY A 75 18.90 -1.04 8.40
C GLY A 75 17.40 -1.31 8.27
N ALA A 76 16.83 -0.82 7.17
CA ALA A 76 15.44 -1.04 6.82
C ALA A 76 15.18 -2.54 6.60
N ARG A 77 14.18 -3.08 7.30
CA ARG A 77 13.92 -4.51 7.29
C ARG A 77 12.48 -4.87 7.55
N THR A 78 12.03 -5.91 6.84
CA THR A 78 10.73 -6.54 7.06
C THR A 78 10.95 -7.95 7.58
N VAL A 79 10.34 -8.25 8.72
CA VAL A 79 10.41 -9.56 9.38
C VAL A 79 9.17 -10.36 8.98
N VAL A 80 9.41 -11.51 8.37
CA VAL A 80 8.40 -12.50 7.96
C VAL A 80 8.66 -13.83 8.67
N PHE A 81 7.63 -14.68 8.78
CA PHE A 81 7.69 -15.89 9.58
C PHE A 81 7.54 -17.15 8.73
N ARG A 82 8.44 -18.12 8.92
CA ARG A 82 8.36 -19.48 8.36
C ARG A 82 7.97 -20.53 9.39
N VAL A 83 7.64 -20.10 10.61
CA VAL A 83 7.24 -20.92 11.75
C VAL A 83 6.06 -20.29 12.46
N ASP A 84 5.31 -21.09 13.20
CA ASP A 84 4.31 -20.68 14.17
C ASP A 84 4.72 -21.16 15.56
N GLY A 85 4.19 -20.52 16.59
CA GLY A 85 4.42 -20.97 17.95
C GLY A 85 4.64 -19.85 18.96
N THR A 86 4.90 -20.29 20.18
CA THR A 86 5.27 -19.39 21.27
C THR A 86 6.78 -19.29 21.38
N ILE A 87 7.32 -18.08 21.20
CA ILE A 87 8.71 -17.72 21.49
C ILE A 87 8.78 -17.33 22.97
N ARG A 88 9.46 -18.15 23.77
CA ARG A 88 9.73 -17.82 25.17
C ARG A 88 10.94 -16.89 25.25
N LEU A 89 10.68 -15.62 25.51
CA LEU A 89 11.72 -14.64 25.69
C LEU A 89 12.46 -14.87 27.01
N LEU A 90 13.78 -14.71 27.00
CA LEU A 90 14.62 -14.76 28.22
C LEU A 90 14.97 -13.37 28.75
N SER A 91 14.66 -12.33 27.96
CA SER A 91 14.79 -10.92 28.31
C SER A 91 13.87 -10.09 27.40
N PRO A 92 13.58 -8.81 27.70
CA PRO A 92 12.77 -7.98 26.82
C PRO A 92 13.27 -7.98 25.37
N LEU A 93 12.36 -8.12 24.40
CA LEU A 93 12.67 -7.97 22.99
C LEU A 93 12.65 -6.48 22.66
N ARG A 94 13.80 -5.90 22.31
CA ARG A 94 13.95 -4.45 22.18
C ARG A 94 14.20 -4.03 20.74
N VAL A 95 13.30 -3.22 20.18
CA VAL A 95 13.47 -2.59 18.87
C VAL A 95 14.29 -1.32 19.03
N ARG A 96 15.60 -1.39 18.78
CA ARG A 96 16.52 -0.24 18.88
C ARG A 96 16.91 0.37 17.53
N ASN A 97 16.78 -0.40 16.45
CA ASN A 97 17.09 0.08 15.10
C ASN A 97 15.79 0.45 14.38
N SER A 98 15.76 1.67 13.85
CA SER A 98 14.64 2.23 13.08
C SER A 98 14.34 1.42 11.81
N TYR A 99 13.21 1.72 11.17
CA TYR A 99 12.80 1.15 9.89
C TYR A 99 12.54 -0.37 9.95
N LEU A 100 11.55 -0.74 10.76
CA LEU A 100 11.20 -2.14 11.01
C LEU A 100 9.71 -2.38 10.72
N THR A 101 9.42 -3.41 9.91
CA THR A 101 8.09 -4.02 9.86
C THR A 101 8.16 -5.42 10.45
N ILE A 102 7.31 -5.74 11.43
CA ILE A 102 7.07 -7.12 11.89
C ILE A 102 5.70 -7.55 11.36
N ALA A 103 5.70 -8.45 10.37
CA ALA A 103 4.50 -8.90 9.68
C ALA A 103 4.03 -10.26 10.21
N GLY A 104 3.39 -10.29 11.39
CA GLY A 104 2.94 -11.51 12.06
C GLY A 104 1.96 -12.36 11.24
N GLN A 105 1.22 -11.75 10.30
CA GLN A 105 0.28 -12.44 9.42
C GLN A 105 0.95 -13.37 8.40
N THR A 106 2.26 -13.30 8.24
CA THR A 106 3.02 -14.18 7.33
C THR A 106 3.30 -15.57 7.89
N ALA A 107 3.11 -15.76 9.20
CA ALA A 107 3.27 -17.07 9.82
C ALA A 107 2.30 -18.09 9.18
N PRO A 108 2.78 -19.32 8.87
CA PRO A 108 2.05 -20.19 7.95
C PRO A 108 0.84 -20.91 8.55
N GLY A 109 0.70 -20.93 9.86
CA GLY A 109 -0.37 -21.59 10.61
C GLY A 109 -1.12 -20.59 11.49
N GLU A 110 -1.06 -20.76 12.80
CA GLU A 110 -1.83 -19.96 13.77
C GLU A 110 -1.11 -18.71 14.31
N GLY A 111 0.13 -18.44 13.88
CA GLY A 111 0.85 -17.21 14.20
C GLY A 111 1.91 -17.34 15.30
N ILE A 112 2.33 -16.19 15.80
CA ILE A 112 3.42 -16.07 16.77
C ILE A 112 2.94 -15.41 18.07
N CYS A 113 3.33 -16.01 19.19
CA CYS A 113 3.15 -15.43 20.52
C CYS A 113 4.51 -15.22 21.20
N LEU A 114 4.71 -14.06 21.82
CA LEU A 114 5.82 -13.82 22.74
C LEU A 114 5.36 -14.12 24.17
N SER A 115 6.21 -14.79 24.94
CA SER A 115 5.95 -15.10 26.36
C SER A 115 7.15 -14.80 27.25
N GLY A 116 6.93 -14.68 28.56
CA GLY A 116 7.95 -14.37 29.56
C GLY A 116 8.24 -12.89 29.69
N TYR A 117 8.68 -12.26 28.61
CA TYR A 117 8.93 -10.82 28.57
C TYR A 117 8.12 -10.12 27.48
N GLY A 118 8.05 -8.79 27.55
CA GLY A 118 7.38 -7.95 26.57
C GLY A 118 8.24 -7.53 25.38
N LEU A 119 7.58 -6.81 24.47
CA LEU A 119 8.18 -6.09 23.34
C LEU A 119 8.33 -4.61 23.72
N ILE A 120 9.54 -4.07 23.63
CA ILE A 120 9.82 -2.66 23.90
C ILE A 120 10.29 -1.99 22.61
N ILE A 121 9.67 -0.86 22.25
CA ILE A 121 9.99 -0.10 21.05
C ILE A 121 10.72 1.20 21.44
N GLU A 122 11.94 1.36 20.94
CA GLU A 122 12.85 2.49 21.23
C GLU A 122 13.37 3.15 19.93
N ALA A 123 12.65 3.02 18.82
CA ALA A 123 13.12 3.39 17.48
C ALA A 123 12.05 4.08 16.62
N ASN A 124 12.48 4.70 15.52
CA ASN A 124 11.58 5.40 14.58
C ASN A 124 11.11 4.46 13.46
N HIS A 125 9.96 4.78 12.86
CA HIS A 125 9.40 4.06 11.71
C HIS A 125 9.27 2.55 11.98
N VAL A 126 8.43 2.21 12.96
CA VAL A 126 8.18 0.83 13.38
C VAL A 126 6.73 0.46 13.11
N ILE A 127 6.51 -0.63 12.40
CA ILE A 127 5.20 -1.24 12.14
C ILE A 127 5.20 -2.64 12.79
N VAL A 128 4.21 -2.94 13.63
CA VAL A 128 3.99 -4.28 14.20
C VAL A 128 2.57 -4.69 13.93
N ARG A 129 2.38 -5.83 13.26
CA ARG A 129 1.06 -6.34 12.89
C ARG A 129 0.86 -7.80 13.25
N TYR A 130 -0.36 -8.14 13.69
CA TYR A 130 -0.80 -9.53 13.93
C TYR A 130 0.10 -10.37 14.86
N LEU A 131 0.84 -9.71 15.75
CA LEU A 131 1.67 -10.36 16.75
C LEU A 131 0.91 -10.51 18.07
N ARG A 132 1.17 -11.59 18.80
CA ARG A 132 0.69 -11.76 20.18
C ARG A 132 1.80 -11.54 21.17
N VAL A 133 1.54 -10.78 22.23
CA VAL A 133 2.50 -10.56 23.31
C VAL A 133 1.82 -10.83 24.64
N ARG A 134 2.26 -11.90 25.30
CA ARG A 134 1.66 -12.41 26.54
C ARG A 134 2.73 -12.77 27.56
N PRO A 135 3.31 -11.80 28.27
CA PRO A 135 4.43 -12.06 29.16
C PRO A 135 4.10 -13.09 30.25
N GLY A 136 2.91 -12.98 30.86
CA GLY A 136 2.52 -13.77 32.02
C GLY A 136 3.36 -13.47 33.25
N ASP A 137 3.06 -14.16 34.34
CA ASP A 137 3.77 -13.99 35.62
C ASP A 137 5.12 -14.73 35.72
N ILE A 138 5.52 -15.48 34.68
CA ILE A 138 6.66 -16.41 34.77
C ILE A 138 8.03 -15.73 34.91
N ALA A 139 8.14 -14.45 34.54
CA ALA A 139 9.36 -13.66 34.73
C ALA A 139 9.52 -13.12 36.16
N GLN A 140 8.47 -13.17 36.98
CA GLN A 140 8.45 -12.65 38.36
C GLN A 140 8.94 -11.20 38.43
N ALA A 141 8.45 -10.37 37.51
CA ALA A 141 8.85 -8.97 37.35
C ALA A 141 7.68 -8.13 36.82
N ASP A 142 7.80 -6.83 37.00
CA ASP A 142 6.91 -5.82 36.43
C ASP A 142 7.16 -5.78 34.92
N VAL A 143 6.34 -6.49 34.17
CA VAL A 143 6.52 -6.67 32.73
C VAL A 143 5.29 -6.17 32.01
N ASP A 144 5.52 -5.18 31.15
CA ASP A 144 4.56 -4.75 30.15
C ASP A 144 4.42 -5.78 29.02
N GLY A 145 3.24 -5.88 28.44
CA GLY A 145 3.06 -6.61 27.18
C GLY A 145 3.82 -5.93 26.04
N ILE A 146 3.32 -4.78 25.58
CA ILE A 146 4.02 -3.93 24.61
C ILE A 146 4.24 -2.55 25.22
N HIS A 147 5.48 -2.07 25.20
CA HIS A 147 5.84 -0.73 25.67
C HIS A 147 6.53 0.08 24.58
N VAL A 148 5.86 1.11 24.08
CA VAL A 148 6.47 2.11 23.19
C VAL A 148 7.16 3.15 24.05
N MET A 149 8.48 3.01 24.19
CA MET A 149 9.28 3.81 25.11
C MET A 149 9.76 5.13 24.50
N SER A 150 10.17 5.09 23.23
CA SER A 150 10.62 6.25 22.48
C SER A 150 10.49 6.02 20.97
N GLY A 151 10.66 7.10 20.21
CA GLY A 151 10.69 7.04 18.74
C GLY A 151 9.53 7.76 18.09
N THR A 152 9.54 7.82 16.77
CA THR A 152 8.58 8.58 15.99
C THR A 152 8.03 7.76 14.83
N ASP A 153 6.76 7.97 14.50
CA ASP A 153 6.04 7.26 13.41
C ASP A 153 5.97 5.76 13.67
N ILE A 154 5.10 5.38 14.61
CA ILE A 154 4.96 4.01 15.09
C ILE A 154 3.52 3.53 14.89
N MET A 155 3.38 2.35 14.32
CA MET A 155 2.11 1.72 14.00
C MET A 155 1.99 0.36 14.68
N LEU A 156 1.06 0.23 15.62
CA LEU A 156 0.64 -1.05 16.19
C LEU A 156 -0.76 -1.36 15.67
N ASP A 157 -0.88 -2.40 14.86
CA ASP A 157 -2.14 -2.77 14.20
C ASP A 157 -2.45 -4.24 14.40
N HIS A 158 -3.67 -4.59 14.80
CA HIS A 158 -4.07 -5.99 14.94
C HIS A 158 -3.16 -6.83 15.88
N CYS A 159 -2.57 -6.23 16.91
CA CYS A 159 -1.82 -6.98 17.91
C CYS A 159 -2.75 -7.49 19.02
N SER A 160 -2.50 -8.70 19.53
CA SER A 160 -3.15 -9.19 20.76
C SER A 160 -2.17 -9.12 21.92
N VAL A 161 -2.51 -8.35 22.95
CA VAL A 161 -1.66 -8.11 24.09
C VAL A 161 -2.45 -8.43 25.35
N SER A 162 -1.91 -9.32 26.18
CA SER A 162 -2.57 -9.74 27.42
C SER A 162 -1.57 -10.21 28.46
N TRP A 163 -2.03 -10.42 29.68
CA TRP A 163 -1.23 -10.98 30.78
C TRP A 163 0.03 -10.17 31.08
N GLY A 164 -0.07 -8.83 30.97
CA GLY A 164 0.93 -7.91 31.52
C GLY A 164 0.83 -7.89 33.04
N VAL A 165 1.98 -7.81 33.72
CA VAL A 165 2.06 -7.73 35.18
C VAL A 165 2.04 -6.27 35.65
N ASP A 166 2.64 -5.36 34.87
CA ASP A 166 2.49 -3.92 35.05
C ASP A 166 1.38 -3.43 34.11
N GLU A 167 1.69 -2.96 32.90
CA GLU A 167 0.68 -2.59 31.91
C GLU A 167 0.57 -3.56 30.73
N THR A 168 -0.58 -3.56 30.07
CA THR A 168 -0.78 -4.45 28.93
C THR A 168 -0.15 -3.84 27.67
N LEU A 169 -0.57 -2.62 27.29
CA LEU A 169 0.00 -1.91 26.14
C LEU A 169 0.17 -0.43 26.48
N SER A 170 1.41 0.05 26.64
CA SER A 170 1.73 1.41 27.06
C SER A 170 2.51 2.20 26.01
N VAL A 171 2.32 3.52 26.00
CA VAL A 171 3.05 4.48 25.15
C VAL A 171 3.57 5.58 26.07
N THR A 172 4.81 5.46 26.53
CA THR A 172 5.40 6.37 27.52
C THR A 172 6.94 6.34 27.46
N PRO A 173 7.67 7.42 27.80
CA PRO A 173 7.20 8.81 27.90
C PRO A 173 7.57 9.65 26.68
N ASP A 174 8.46 9.16 25.81
CA ASP A 174 9.14 9.94 24.78
C ASP A 174 8.71 9.73 23.32
N PRO A 175 7.76 8.84 22.94
CA PRO A 175 7.42 8.69 21.54
C PRO A 175 6.52 9.83 21.04
N THR A 176 6.44 10.03 19.73
CA THR A 176 5.42 10.88 19.09
C THR A 176 4.97 10.30 17.77
N ARG A 177 3.78 10.67 17.30
CA ARG A 177 3.14 10.09 16.11
C ARG A 177 3.02 8.56 16.22
N VAL A 178 2.22 8.14 17.19
CA VAL A 178 1.92 6.72 17.44
C VAL A 178 0.45 6.46 17.14
N SER A 179 0.18 5.39 16.40
CA SER A 179 -1.18 4.87 16.20
C SER A 179 -1.27 3.43 16.72
N VAL A 180 -2.26 3.18 17.57
CA VAL A 180 -2.65 1.86 18.05
C VAL A 180 -4.06 1.59 17.55
N GLN A 181 -4.20 0.69 16.59
CA GLN A 181 -5.49 0.39 15.97
C GLN A 181 -5.79 -1.10 15.94
N TRP A 182 -7.08 -1.45 16.02
CA TRP A 182 -7.55 -2.83 15.91
C TRP A 182 -6.81 -3.80 16.85
N CYS A 183 -6.25 -3.34 17.97
CA CYS A 183 -5.56 -4.20 18.92
C CYS A 183 -6.54 -4.78 19.95
N LEU A 184 -6.27 -6.00 20.41
CA LEU A 184 -6.92 -6.59 21.56
C LEU A 184 -5.97 -6.42 22.74
N ILE A 185 -6.40 -5.69 23.76
CA ILE A 185 -5.65 -5.35 24.96
C ILE A 185 -6.50 -5.88 26.11
N ALA A 186 -6.09 -6.97 26.74
CA ALA A 186 -6.97 -7.65 27.68
C ALA A 186 -6.25 -8.36 28.82
N GLU A 187 -6.96 -8.63 29.91
CA GLU A 187 -6.50 -9.54 30.97
C GLU A 187 -5.13 -9.18 31.53
N SER A 188 -4.96 -7.91 31.93
CA SER A 188 -3.85 -7.56 32.82
C SER A 188 -3.93 -8.39 34.10
N LEU A 189 -2.80 -8.89 34.60
CA LEU A 189 -2.78 -9.71 35.80
C LEU A 189 -2.95 -8.83 37.03
N ASN A 190 -3.97 -9.09 37.84
CA ASN A 190 -4.39 -8.15 38.89
C ASN A 190 -3.65 -8.37 40.22
N GLN A 191 -3.95 -9.43 40.98
CA GLN A 191 -3.27 -9.78 42.23
C GLN A 191 -2.08 -10.71 41.96
N SER A 192 -1.16 -10.23 41.14
CA SER A 192 -0.06 -11.04 40.63
C SER A 192 1.27 -10.67 41.29
N VAL A 193 2.37 -10.81 40.54
CA VAL A 193 3.75 -10.67 41.01
C VAL A 193 4.31 -9.25 40.89
N HIS A 194 3.44 -8.24 40.78
CA HIS A 194 3.84 -6.85 40.67
C HIS A 194 4.58 -6.39 41.95
N SER A 195 5.67 -5.64 41.78
CA SER A 195 6.61 -5.27 42.84
C SER A 195 6.01 -4.40 43.95
N SER A 196 4.91 -3.69 43.66
CA SER A 196 4.15 -2.93 44.67
C SER A 196 3.51 -3.82 45.74
N GLY A 197 3.29 -5.11 45.45
CA GLY A 197 2.55 -6.03 46.32
C GLY A 197 1.04 -5.77 46.40
N ASN A 198 0.51 -4.83 45.62
CA ASN A 198 -0.91 -4.49 45.53
C ASN A 198 -1.47 -4.92 44.16
N ALA A 199 -2.81 -4.97 44.07
CA ALA A 199 -3.53 -5.20 42.81
C ALA A 199 -3.06 -4.24 41.70
N HIS A 200 -2.62 -4.78 40.57
CA HIS A 200 -2.04 -4.00 39.45
C HIS A 200 -2.58 -4.38 38.07
N GLY A 201 -3.86 -4.70 37.93
CA GLY A 201 -4.44 -5.02 36.63
C GLY A 201 -4.60 -3.78 35.71
N LYS A 202 -3.56 -3.34 35.00
CA LYS A 202 -3.57 -2.09 34.21
C LYS A 202 -3.65 -2.32 32.69
N GLY A 203 -4.50 -1.52 32.02
CA GLY A 203 -4.63 -1.53 30.56
C GLY A 203 -3.48 -0.83 29.83
N SER A 204 -3.53 0.50 29.80
CA SER A 204 -2.64 1.37 29.05
C SER A 204 -2.29 2.65 29.81
N LEU A 205 -1.01 2.84 30.05
CA LEU A 205 -0.46 4.13 30.43
C LEU A 205 -0.01 4.88 29.16
N ILE A 206 -0.60 6.04 28.93
CA ILE A 206 -0.35 6.89 27.75
C ILE A 206 0.23 8.21 28.24
N ARG A 207 1.53 8.39 28.07
CA ARG A 207 2.24 9.57 28.57
C ARG A 207 3.10 10.18 27.49
N GLY A 208 3.03 11.49 27.39
CA GLY A 208 3.79 12.23 26.39
C GLY A 208 4.27 13.58 26.89
N ARG A 209 5.25 14.11 26.18
CA ARG A 209 5.81 15.45 26.31
C ARG A 209 6.27 15.95 24.95
N ASN A 210 6.71 17.20 24.89
CA ASN A 210 7.23 17.86 23.70
C ASN A 210 6.24 17.80 22.52
N GLY A 211 4.96 18.05 22.80
CA GLY A 211 3.95 18.03 21.74
C GLY A 211 3.64 16.63 21.19
N ALA A 212 3.75 15.58 22.00
CA ALA A 212 3.44 14.20 21.61
C ALA A 212 2.03 14.05 21.00
N ARG A 213 1.89 13.17 19.99
CA ARG A 213 0.63 12.91 19.26
C ARG A 213 0.33 11.42 19.15
N TYR A 214 -0.80 10.98 19.71
CA TYR A 214 -1.20 9.58 19.78
C TYR A 214 -2.64 9.35 19.30
N SER A 215 -2.87 8.24 18.60
CA SER A 215 -4.20 7.77 18.20
C SER A 215 -4.42 6.36 18.73
N PHE A 216 -5.53 6.14 19.43
CA PHE A 216 -5.98 4.82 19.88
C PHE A 216 -7.40 4.61 19.38
N HIS A 217 -7.58 3.74 18.39
CA HIS A 217 -8.91 3.54 17.81
C HIS A 217 -9.25 2.12 17.39
N HIS A 218 -10.53 1.77 17.50
CA HIS A 218 -11.03 0.41 17.23
C HIS A 218 -10.30 -0.69 18.01
N ASN A 219 -9.82 -0.39 19.22
CA ASN A 219 -9.22 -1.38 20.08
C ASN A 219 -10.28 -2.01 21.00
N LEU A 220 -10.05 -3.27 21.38
CA LEU A 220 -10.76 -3.92 22.47
C LEU A 220 -9.92 -3.81 23.74
N PHE A 221 -10.47 -3.18 24.78
CA PHE A 221 -9.95 -3.22 26.14
C PHE A 221 -10.87 -4.10 26.98
N ALA A 222 -10.35 -5.15 27.61
CA ALA A 222 -11.18 -6.08 28.39
C ALA A 222 -10.48 -6.58 29.66
N HIS A 223 -11.20 -6.62 30.78
CA HIS A 223 -10.70 -7.23 32.03
C HIS A 223 -9.47 -6.52 32.61
N HIS A 224 -9.55 -5.20 32.76
CA HIS A 224 -8.54 -4.36 33.42
C HIS A 224 -9.15 -3.64 34.60
N VAL A 225 -8.44 -3.49 35.71
CA VAL A 225 -8.91 -2.68 36.84
C VAL A 225 -9.10 -1.22 36.42
N ASP A 226 -8.04 -0.57 35.93
CA ASP A 226 -8.07 0.83 35.48
C ASP A 226 -7.00 1.07 34.39
N ARG A 227 -6.73 2.35 34.12
CA ARG A 227 -5.87 2.82 33.02
C ARG A 227 -6.40 2.38 31.66
N VAL A 228 -7.69 2.63 31.41
CA VAL A 228 -8.35 2.34 30.13
C VAL A 228 -8.95 3.61 29.48
N PRO A 229 -8.11 4.55 29.03
CA PRO A 229 -6.67 4.69 29.28
C PRO A 229 -6.38 5.62 30.47
N GLN A 230 -5.14 5.59 30.98
CA GLN A 230 -4.62 6.72 31.77
C GLN A 230 -3.75 7.60 30.87
N ILE A 231 -4.17 8.85 30.64
CA ILE A 231 -3.43 9.84 29.86
C ILE A 231 -2.79 10.88 30.77
N ASN A 232 -1.48 11.11 30.67
CA ASN A 232 -0.84 12.25 31.36
C ASN A 232 0.14 12.98 30.43
N GLY A 233 0.19 14.31 30.54
CA GLY A 233 1.42 15.03 30.17
C GLY A 233 2.53 14.74 31.20
N MET A 234 3.80 14.82 30.79
CA MET A 234 4.94 14.55 31.68
C MET A 234 5.59 15.81 32.26
N ASP A 235 5.75 16.85 31.44
CA ASP A 235 6.40 18.09 31.84
C ASP A 235 5.37 19.15 32.27
N SER A 236 5.77 20.08 33.14
CA SER A 236 4.86 21.13 33.60
C SER A 236 4.36 21.99 32.44
N ALA A 237 3.18 22.58 32.58
CA ALA A 237 2.56 23.40 31.53
C ALA A 237 3.41 24.63 31.14
N SER A 238 4.31 25.06 32.03
CA SER A 238 5.30 26.10 31.76
C SER A 238 6.48 25.65 30.89
N VAL A 239 6.80 24.35 30.90
CA VAL A 239 7.91 23.75 30.15
C VAL A 239 7.41 23.22 28.81
N ASP A 240 6.28 22.52 28.80
CA ASP A 240 5.62 21.99 27.60
C ASP A 240 4.19 22.52 27.48
N PRO A 241 3.99 23.73 26.91
CA PRO A 241 2.66 24.30 26.72
C PRO A 241 1.84 23.57 25.64
N ASP A 242 2.49 22.76 24.81
CA ASP A 242 1.81 21.99 23.77
C ASP A 242 1.22 20.69 24.32
N GLY A 243 1.96 20.02 25.20
CA GLY A 243 1.54 18.82 25.89
C GLY A 243 1.30 17.62 24.98
N VAL A 244 0.79 16.54 25.59
CA VAL A 244 0.33 15.36 24.85
C VAL A 244 -1.04 15.61 24.22
N MET A 245 -1.26 15.12 23.00
CA MET A 245 -2.57 15.01 22.39
C MET A 245 -2.91 13.55 22.12
N LEU A 246 -4.04 13.08 22.66
CA LEU A 246 -4.58 11.75 22.40
C LEU A 246 -5.91 11.83 21.66
N ASP A 247 -6.01 11.06 20.60
CA ASP A 247 -7.28 10.79 19.94
C ASP A 247 -7.74 9.36 20.24
N PHE A 248 -8.69 9.23 21.18
CA PHE A 248 -9.19 7.96 21.69
C PHE A 248 -10.62 7.72 21.20
N ARG A 249 -10.78 6.91 20.14
CA ARG A 249 -12.09 6.79 19.47
C ARG A 249 -12.48 5.40 19.02
N ASN A 250 -13.78 5.14 18.95
CA ASN A 250 -14.34 3.85 18.47
C ASN A 250 -13.78 2.62 19.22
N ASN A 251 -13.26 2.77 20.44
CA ASN A 251 -12.78 1.65 21.24
C ASN A 251 -13.94 0.98 21.97
N VAL A 252 -13.80 -0.32 22.26
CA VAL A 252 -14.70 -1.06 23.15
C VAL A 252 -13.98 -1.29 24.46
N ILE A 253 -14.58 -0.86 25.56
CA ILE A 253 -14.07 -0.99 26.92
C ILE A 253 -15.04 -1.90 27.66
N TYR A 254 -14.56 -3.05 28.12
CA TYR A 254 -15.39 -4.05 28.77
C TYR A 254 -14.83 -4.47 30.13
N ASN A 255 -15.72 -4.58 31.11
CA ASN A 255 -15.45 -5.21 32.39
C ASN A 255 -14.26 -4.58 33.14
N TRP A 256 -14.27 -3.25 33.29
CA TRP A 256 -13.29 -2.56 34.14
C TRP A 256 -13.64 -2.74 35.63
N GLY A 257 -12.69 -2.54 36.54
CA GLY A 257 -12.80 -2.97 37.94
C GLY A 257 -12.58 -1.87 38.98
N ASP A 258 -12.42 -2.30 40.23
CA ASP A 258 -12.20 -1.42 41.39
C ASP A 258 -10.72 -1.11 41.62
N VAL A 259 -10.42 0.14 41.91
CA VAL A 259 -9.06 0.65 41.98
C VAL A 259 -8.58 0.59 43.43
N ALA A 260 -7.59 -0.27 43.72
CA ALA A 260 -7.02 -0.42 45.05
C ALA A 260 -6.42 0.88 45.64
N ASP A 261 -6.10 1.87 44.78
CA ASP A 261 -5.44 3.13 45.15
C ASP A 261 -6.41 4.31 45.39
N SER A 262 -7.70 4.05 45.67
CA SER A 262 -8.74 5.08 45.92
C SER A 262 -9.15 5.93 44.70
N TYR A 263 -8.80 5.49 43.49
CA TYR A 263 -9.26 6.12 42.25
C TYR A 263 -10.53 5.44 41.76
N GLU A 264 -11.36 6.12 40.97
CA GLU A 264 -12.70 5.62 40.69
C GLU A 264 -13.15 5.97 39.26
N ALA A 265 -12.41 5.48 38.26
CA ALA A 265 -12.78 5.58 36.86
C ALA A 265 -12.02 4.54 36.01
N ALA A 266 -12.60 4.15 34.87
CA ALA A 266 -11.93 3.30 33.88
C ALA A 266 -10.67 4.01 33.32
N GLY A 267 -10.82 5.27 32.92
CA GLY A 267 -9.73 6.13 32.45
C GLY A 267 -9.50 7.36 33.34
N ALA A 268 -8.34 7.99 33.21
CA ALA A 268 -8.04 9.21 33.97
C ALA A 268 -6.93 10.06 33.35
N ASN A 269 -6.90 11.34 33.70
CA ASN A 269 -5.72 12.19 33.68
C ASN A 269 -5.39 12.63 35.11
N ARG A 270 -4.20 12.22 35.58
CA ARG A 270 -3.82 12.36 36.99
C ARG A 270 -2.63 13.31 37.22
N ASN A 271 -1.98 13.82 36.18
CA ASN A 271 -0.92 14.82 36.38
C ASN A 271 -1.53 16.21 36.50
N SER A 272 -1.44 16.83 37.69
CA SER A 272 -2.09 18.10 38.00
C SER A 272 -1.41 19.36 37.46
N ASP A 273 -0.26 19.23 36.77
CA ASP A 273 0.52 20.39 36.30
C ASP A 273 0.98 20.27 34.84
N ALA A 274 0.52 19.27 34.09
CA ALA A 274 0.94 19.05 32.70
C ALA A 274 -0.20 19.27 31.69
N VAL A 275 0.11 19.87 30.54
CA VAL A 275 -0.88 20.03 29.46
C VAL A 275 -1.20 18.66 28.85
N ALA A 276 -2.49 18.34 28.81
CA ALA A 276 -3.01 17.15 28.13
C ALA A 276 -4.24 17.53 27.32
N LYS A 277 -4.25 17.13 26.06
CA LYS A 277 -5.30 17.40 25.08
C LYS A 277 -5.89 16.07 24.66
N TYR A 278 -7.21 15.90 24.64
CA TYR A 278 -7.74 14.61 24.23
C TYR A 278 -9.18 14.60 23.70
N ASN A 279 -9.41 13.75 22.70
CA ASN A 279 -10.73 13.42 22.18
C ASN A 279 -11.14 12.03 22.67
N PHE A 280 -12.35 11.91 23.21
CA PHE A 280 -12.99 10.63 23.54
C PHE A 280 -14.29 10.54 22.76
N ILE A 281 -14.27 9.84 21.62
CA ILE A 281 -15.37 9.89 20.65
C ILE A 281 -15.83 8.49 20.23
N GLY A 282 -17.13 8.22 20.27
CA GLY A 282 -17.69 6.98 19.71
C GLY A 282 -17.26 5.69 20.44
N ASN A 283 -16.75 5.78 21.66
CA ASN A 283 -16.33 4.62 22.42
C ASN A 283 -17.53 3.92 23.09
N GLN A 284 -17.49 2.59 23.13
CA GLN A 284 -18.47 1.77 23.83
C GLN A 284 -17.91 1.31 25.17
N TYR A 285 -18.63 1.60 26.25
CA TYR A 285 -18.39 1.06 27.58
C TYR A 285 -19.42 -0.02 27.88
N LEU A 286 -18.96 -1.24 28.10
CA LEU A 286 -19.76 -2.41 28.40
C LEU A 286 -19.46 -2.87 29.83
N VAL A 287 -20.50 -2.96 30.65
CA VAL A 287 -20.35 -3.42 32.03
C VAL A 287 -20.18 -4.94 32.04
N GLY A 288 -19.26 -5.45 32.87
CA GLY A 288 -19.07 -6.88 33.08
C GLY A 288 -19.14 -7.28 34.54
N PRO A 289 -18.88 -8.56 34.86
CA PRO A 289 -18.98 -9.09 36.23
C PRO A 289 -18.13 -8.37 37.29
N ASP A 290 -17.00 -7.79 36.92
CA ASP A 290 -16.07 -7.07 37.81
C ASP A 290 -16.34 -5.56 37.84
N THR A 291 -17.20 -5.05 36.96
CA THR A 291 -17.60 -3.64 36.99
C THR A 291 -18.45 -3.35 38.20
N LEU A 292 -17.89 -2.59 39.14
CA LEU A 292 -18.57 -2.29 40.38
C LEU A 292 -19.89 -1.53 40.17
N PRO A 293 -20.92 -1.81 41.00
CA PRO A 293 -22.15 -1.04 41.02
C PRO A 293 -21.92 0.46 41.18
N GLY A 294 -20.85 0.85 41.89
CA GLY A 294 -20.33 2.21 42.06
C GLY A 294 -20.38 3.06 40.79
N PHE A 295 -20.06 2.44 39.65
CA PHE A 295 -19.97 3.06 38.32
C PHE A 295 -21.28 3.08 37.53
N LEU A 296 -22.33 2.40 38.02
CA LEU A 296 -23.57 2.22 37.31
C LEU A 296 -24.55 3.35 37.59
N PRO A 297 -25.41 3.71 36.62
CA PRO A 297 -26.44 4.71 36.81
C PRO A 297 -27.66 4.19 37.61
N VAL A 298 -27.42 3.43 38.68
CA VAL A 298 -28.45 2.82 39.52
C VAL A 298 -28.42 3.48 40.90
N PRO A 299 -29.58 3.83 41.50
CA PRO A 299 -29.63 4.34 42.87
C PRO A 299 -29.02 3.33 43.84
N GLN A 300 -27.85 3.65 44.39
CA GLN A 300 -27.25 2.88 45.47
C GLN A 300 -27.80 3.37 46.81
N PHE A 301 -27.83 2.47 47.80
CA PHE A 301 -28.29 2.68 49.17
C PHE A 301 -28.06 4.10 49.74
N PRO A 302 -28.93 4.60 50.63
CA PRO A 302 -28.83 5.96 51.17
C PRO A 302 -27.55 6.09 52.01
N GLY A 303 -26.48 6.61 51.39
CA GLY A 303 -25.16 6.76 52.01
C GLY A 303 -23.99 6.81 51.03
N TYR A 304 -24.13 6.26 49.82
CA TYR A 304 -23.13 6.40 48.75
C TYR A 304 -23.54 7.53 47.81
N ALA A 305 -22.64 8.51 47.62
CA ALA A 305 -22.80 9.46 46.52
C ALA A 305 -22.79 8.66 45.20
N LEU A 306 -23.75 8.96 44.32
CA LEU A 306 -23.83 8.35 43.00
C LEU A 306 -22.58 8.76 42.20
N ARG A 307 -21.75 7.82 41.75
CA ARG A 307 -20.48 8.12 41.06
C ARG A 307 -20.50 7.56 39.64
N TYR A 308 -20.87 8.43 38.70
CA TYR A 308 -21.20 8.06 37.33
C TYR A 308 -20.03 8.12 36.34
N TRP A 309 -18.80 8.27 36.83
CA TRP A 309 -17.69 8.67 35.98
C TRP A 309 -16.93 7.46 35.40
N ILE A 310 -16.78 7.47 34.07
CA ILE A 310 -15.89 6.56 33.33
C ILE A 310 -14.50 7.18 33.14
N PHE A 311 -14.39 8.50 33.33
CA PHE A 311 -13.13 9.24 33.21
C PHE A 311 -12.98 10.28 34.33
N GLU A 312 -11.78 10.37 34.90
CA GLU A 312 -11.43 11.35 35.94
C GLU A 312 -10.38 12.35 35.45
N GLU A 313 -10.64 13.65 35.60
CA GLU A 313 -9.71 14.73 35.28
C GLU A 313 -9.28 15.51 36.54
N LEU A 314 -7.98 15.48 36.82
CA LEU A 314 -7.35 16.16 37.96
C LEU A 314 -6.47 17.36 37.56
N CYS A 315 -6.33 17.64 36.27
CA CYS A 315 -5.46 18.65 35.69
C CYS A 315 -6.23 19.91 35.22
N PRO A 316 -5.91 21.09 35.76
CA PRO A 316 -6.51 22.35 35.31
C PRO A 316 -6.02 22.79 33.91
N HIS A 317 -4.93 22.22 33.41
CA HIS A 317 -4.32 22.55 32.11
C HIS A 317 -4.85 21.71 30.95
N ALA A 318 -5.78 20.78 31.22
CA ALA A 318 -6.32 19.92 30.19
C ALA A 318 -7.33 20.63 29.29
N SER A 319 -7.46 20.14 28.06
CA SER A 319 -8.59 20.42 27.18
C SER A 319 -9.07 19.15 26.52
N ALA A 320 -10.39 18.96 26.47
CA ALA A 320 -10.96 17.72 25.99
C ALA A 320 -12.27 17.89 25.24
N HIS A 321 -12.56 16.92 24.37
CA HIS A 321 -13.88 16.74 23.78
C HIS A 321 -14.37 15.32 24.03
N PHE A 322 -15.54 15.20 24.64
CA PHE A 322 -16.29 13.94 24.75
C PHE A 322 -17.51 14.03 23.85
N GLY A 323 -17.78 12.96 23.08
CA GLY A 323 -18.94 12.93 22.20
C GLY A 323 -19.27 11.51 21.74
N GLN A 324 -20.56 11.20 21.57
CA GLN A 324 -21.03 9.93 20.99
C GLN A 324 -20.55 8.65 21.71
N ASN A 325 -19.97 8.75 22.90
CA ASN A 325 -19.67 7.58 23.71
C ASN A 325 -20.97 6.98 24.25
N ALA A 326 -20.97 5.68 24.52
CA ALA A 326 -22.14 4.98 25.03
C ALA A 326 -21.81 4.03 26.17
N LEU A 327 -22.78 3.82 27.06
CA LEU A 327 -22.77 2.79 28.09
C LEU A 327 -23.83 1.74 27.74
N ASN A 328 -23.41 0.48 27.60
CA ASN A 328 -24.29 -0.63 27.22
C ASN A 328 -25.20 -0.31 26.02
N GLY A 329 -24.63 0.33 24.99
CA GLY A 329 -25.33 0.70 23.74
C GLY A 329 -26.14 1.99 23.83
N THR A 330 -26.22 2.62 25.00
CA THR A 330 -26.94 3.89 25.18
C THR A 330 -25.96 5.05 25.17
N VAL A 331 -26.04 5.91 24.15
CA VAL A 331 -25.25 7.15 24.07
C VAL A 331 -25.68 8.12 25.17
N TRP A 332 -24.71 8.73 25.87
CA TRP A 332 -25.01 9.78 26.84
C TRP A 332 -25.58 11.02 26.16
N ALA A 333 -26.73 11.50 26.63
CA ALA A 333 -27.37 12.71 26.10
C ALA A 333 -26.51 13.96 26.32
N ASP A 334 -25.95 14.12 27.52
CA ASP A 334 -24.85 15.05 27.77
C ASP A 334 -23.54 14.25 27.88
N PRO A 335 -22.60 14.39 26.94
CA PRO A 335 -21.37 13.61 26.91
C PRO A 335 -20.42 13.89 28.08
N TRP A 336 -20.67 14.93 28.88
CA TRP A 336 -19.90 15.25 30.08
C TRP A 336 -20.46 14.62 31.36
N THR A 337 -21.66 14.03 31.30
CA THR A 337 -22.26 13.30 32.44
C THR A 337 -21.31 12.25 33.04
N PRO A 338 -20.60 11.44 32.25
CA PRO A 338 -19.72 10.40 32.79
C PRO A 338 -18.29 10.88 33.05
N VAL A 339 -18.03 12.18 33.21
CA VAL A 339 -16.68 12.72 33.40
C VAL A 339 -16.59 13.48 34.71
N SER A 340 -15.67 13.07 35.59
CA SER A 340 -15.30 13.87 36.76
C SER A 340 -14.37 14.99 36.33
N SER A 341 -14.78 16.22 36.57
CA SER A 341 -14.01 17.41 36.20
C SER A 341 -13.81 18.35 37.39
N ALA A 342 -13.68 17.79 38.60
CA ALA A 342 -13.64 18.56 39.85
C ALA A 342 -12.47 19.57 39.90
N HIS A 343 -11.38 19.31 39.18
CA HIS A 343 -10.18 20.15 39.12
C HIS A 343 -9.98 20.82 37.75
N ALA A 344 -10.93 20.63 36.83
CA ALA A 344 -10.81 21.13 35.47
C ALA A 344 -11.09 22.65 35.39
N SER A 345 -10.37 23.35 34.51
CA SER A 345 -10.59 24.77 34.26
C SER A 345 -11.83 25.02 33.39
N ALA A 346 -12.28 26.29 33.31
CA ALA A 346 -13.40 26.66 32.44
C ALA A 346 -13.14 26.38 30.94
N SER A 347 -11.87 26.33 30.53
CA SER A 347 -11.42 26.00 29.17
C SER A 347 -11.30 24.49 28.91
N TYR A 348 -11.60 23.64 29.88
CA TYR A 348 -11.48 22.19 29.72
C TYR A 348 -12.42 21.65 28.64
N LYS A 349 -13.72 21.98 28.73
CA LYS A 349 -14.77 21.40 27.88
C LYS A 349 -14.82 22.05 26.51
N GLN A 350 -14.38 21.33 25.48
CA GLN A 350 -14.41 21.80 24.09
C GLN A 350 -15.73 21.41 23.40
N SER A 351 -16.35 22.36 22.68
CA SER A 351 -17.63 22.16 21.98
C SER A 351 -17.49 21.35 20.69
N LEU A 352 -16.30 21.33 20.09
CA LEU A 352 -15.96 20.53 18.92
C LEU A 352 -14.79 19.61 19.25
N PRO A 353 -14.65 18.47 18.52
CA PRO A 353 -13.44 17.67 18.56
C PRO A 353 -12.20 18.54 18.35
N LEU A 354 -11.19 18.31 19.18
CA LEU A 354 -9.88 18.91 19.00
C LEU A 354 -9.31 18.44 17.66
N ALA A 355 -8.79 19.39 16.87
CA ALA A 355 -8.27 19.10 15.55
C ALA A 355 -7.11 18.10 15.61
N ILE A 356 -7.11 17.15 14.68
CA ILE A 356 -6.04 16.18 14.48
C ILE A 356 -5.54 16.27 13.04
N PRO A 357 -4.88 17.38 12.63
CA PRO A 357 -4.59 17.64 11.22
C PRO A 357 -3.86 16.48 10.55
N GLY A 358 -4.47 15.92 9.51
CA GLY A 358 -4.00 14.74 8.80
C GLY A 358 -4.32 13.42 9.52
N GLY A 359 -4.45 13.39 10.84
CA GLY A 359 -4.76 12.20 11.61
C GLY A 359 -6.23 11.80 11.61
N GLU A 360 -7.07 12.32 10.71
CA GLU A 360 -8.52 12.10 10.74
C GLU A 360 -8.87 10.60 10.65
N ILE A 361 -9.68 10.13 11.60
CA ILE A 361 -10.19 8.76 11.64
C ILE A 361 -11.71 8.84 11.45
N LEU A 362 -12.28 7.93 10.67
CA LEU A 362 -13.74 7.84 10.54
C LEU A 362 -14.36 7.49 11.91
N THR A 363 -15.27 8.32 12.40
CA THR A 363 -16.02 8.04 13.63
C THR A 363 -17.20 7.13 13.32
N ASP A 364 -17.28 6.01 14.03
CA ASP A 364 -18.43 5.09 13.98
C ASP A 364 -19.40 5.40 15.12
N THR A 365 -20.64 4.90 15.02
CA THR A 365 -21.49 4.80 16.22
C THR A 365 -20.88 3.76 17.17
N ALA A 366 -21.08 3.92 18.48
CA ALA A 366 -20.52 2.99 19.48
C ALA A 366 -20.94 1.53 19.25
N ASP A 367 -22.18 1.28 18.80
CA ASP A 367 -22.64 -0.07 18.43
C ASP A 367 -21.94 -0.62 17.18
N LEU A 368 -21.75 0.21 16.14
CA LEU A 368 -21.02 -0.21 14.94
C LEU A 368 -19.55 -0.46 15.23
N ALA A 369 -18.93 0.41 16.05
CA ALA A 369 -17.58 0.20 16.57
C ALA A 369 -17.50 -1.14 17.30
N THR A 370 -18.48 -1.47 18.16
CA THR A 370 -18.54 -2.76 18.87
C THR A 370 -18.54 -3.96 17.92
N VAL A 371 -19.40 -3.93 16.89
CA VAL A 371 -19.47 -5.00 15.88
C VAL A 371 -18.11 -5.17 15.18
N LYS A 372 -17.52 -4.06 14.73
CA LYS A 372 -16.24 -4.09 14.01
C LYS A 372 -15.09 -4.55 14.90
N VAL A 373 -14.99 -4.03 16.12
CA VAL A 373 -13.91 -4.35 17.08
C VAL A 373 -13.96 -5.83 17.46
N LEU A 374 -15.13 -6.36 17.81
CA LEU A 374 -15.26 -7.78 18.15
C LEU A 374 -15.00 -8.70 16.94
N ALA A 375 -15.17 -8.22 15.72
CA ALA A 375 -14.83 -8.97 14.51
C ALA A 375 -13.33 -8.90 14.17
N LYS A 376 -12.71 -7.72 14.33
CA LYS A 376 -11.40 -7.42 13.73
C LYS A 376 -10.25 -7.26 14.74
N ALA A 377 -10.50 -6.90 15.99
CA ALA A 377 -9.41 -6.58 16.91
C ALA A 377 -8.52 -7.78 17.28
N GLY A 378 -7.27 -7.50 17.64
CA GLY A 378 -6.25 -8.50 17.96
C GLY A 378 -5.63 -9.10 16.70
N ALA A 379 -4.87 -10.18 16.89
CA ALA A 379 -4.27 -10.99 15.82
C ALA A 379 -5.35 -11.79 15.06
N SER A 380 -6.28 -11.05 14.45
CA SER A 380 -7.52 -11.52 13.85
C SER A 380 -7.35 -12.19 12.51
N TRP A 381 -6.15 -12.11 11.94
CA TRP A 381 -5.70 -13.00 10.88
C TRP A 381 -5.99 -14.46 11.23
N ARG A 382 -5.66 -14.85 12.47
CA ARG A 382 -5.84 -16.21 13.01
C ARG A 382 -5.98 -16.20 14.53
N ARG A 383 -7.06 -15.67 15.11
CA ARG A 383 -7.20 -15.62 16.59
C ARG A 383 -7.00 -16.98 17.24
N ASP A 384 -6.25 -17.00 18.34
CA ASP A 384 -6.10 -18.21 19.15
C ASP A 384 -7.23 -18.34 20.19
N THR A 385 -7.19 -19.41 20.98
CA THR A 385 -8.24 -19.71 21.95
C THR A 385 -8.34 -18.68 23.07
N ALA A 386 -7.26 -17.96 23.40
CA ALA A 386 -7.30 -16.89 24.41
C ALA A 386 -8.04 -15.67 23.87
N ASP A 387 -7.68 -15.21 22.66
CA ASP A 387 -8.36 -14.07 22.02
C ASP A 387 -9.85 -14.38 21.77
N LEU A 388 -10.16 -15.58 21.30
CA LEU A 388 -11.55 -16.02 21.07
C LEU A 388 -12.35 -16.04 22.38
N ARG A 389 -11.76 -16.52 23.47
CA ARG A 389 -12.41 -16.55 24.79
C ARG A 389 -12.71 -15.14 25.30
N VAL A 390 -11.79 -14.18 25.16
CA VAL A 390 -12.02 -12.78 25.54
C VAL A 390 -13.14 -12.17 24.71
N VAL A 391 -13.09 -12.32 23.39
CA VAL A 391 -14.14 -11.77 22.48
C VAL A 391 -15.51 -12.37 22.79
N GLU A 392 -15.59 -13.67 23.02
CA GLU A 392 -16.83 -14.36 23.39
C GLU A 392 -17.31 -13.94 24.78
N GLY A 393 -16.38 -13.71 25.71
CA GLY A 393 -16.63 -13.13 27.02
C GLY A 393 -17.36 -11.79 26.92
N VAL A 394 -16.86 -10.88 26.08
CA VAL A 394 -17.48 -9.57 25.83
C VAL A 394 -18.88 -9.74 25.21
N ARG A 395 -19.04 -10.62 24.22
CA ARG A 395 -20.35 -10.87 23.55
C ARG A 395 -21.42 -11.33 24.52
N ASN A 396 -21.05 -12.21 25.45
CA ASN A 396 -21.98 -12.83 26.38
C ASN A 396 -22.13 -12.07 27.71
N GLY A 397 -21.37 -11.00 27.93
CA GLY A 397 -21.32 -10.33 29.23
C GLY A 397 -20.75 -11.23 30.33
N THR A 398 -19.78 -12.08 29.98
CA THR A 398 -19.08 -13.03 30.87
C THR A 398 -17.58 -12.75 30.92
N GLY A 399 -16.81 -13.60 31.60
CA GLY A 399 -15.37 -13.39 31.83
C GLY A 399 -15.11 -12.60 33.11
N TYR A 400 -13.87 -12.62 33.57
CA TYR A 400 -13.46 -12.02 34.84
C TYR A 400 -11.99 -11.60 34.79
N MET A 401 -11.57 -10.70 35.68
CA MET A 401 -10.17 -10.36 35.91
C MET A 401 -9.42 -11.55 36.51
N ILE A 402 -8.19 -11.76 36.07
CA ILE A 402 -7.36 -12.89 36.49
C ILE A 402 -6.10 -12.41 37.19
N ASP A 403 -5.51 -13.28 38.02
CA ASP A 403 -4.27 -13.00 38.76
C ASP A 403 -3.07 -13.74 38.14
N SER A 404 -3.34 -14.80 37.36
CA SER A 404 -2.35 -15.54 36.57
C SER A 404 -2.95 -16.01 35.26
N GLN A 405 -2.15 -16.06 34.20
CA GLN A 405 -2.52 -16.71 32.94
C GLN A 405 -2.95 -18.17 33.11
N SER A 406 -2.51 -18.84 34.19
CA SER A 406 -2.84 -20.23 34.48
C SER A 406 -4.33 -20.45 34.80
N GLU A 407 -5.04 -19.43 35.29
CA GLU A 407 -6.48 -19.50 35.59
C GLU A 407 -7.34 -19.70 34.34
N VAL A 408 -6.80 -19.28 33.19
CA VAL A 408 -7.47 -19.36 31.88
C VAL A 408 -6.80 -20.36 30.93
N GLY A 409 -5.96 -21.25 31.48
CA GLY A 409 -5.32 -22.36 30.76
C GLY A 409 -3.91 -22.08 30.25
N GLY A 410 -3.36 -20.89 30.46
CA GLY A 410 -2.02 -20.50 30.00
C GLY A 410 -1.94 -20.27 28.48
N TRP A 411 -0.71 -20.22 27.95
CA TRP A 411 -0.46 -19.97 26.53
C TRP A 411 -1.09 -21.05 25.63
N PRO A 412 -1.96 -20.66 24.68
CA PRO A 412 -2.48 -21.59 23.68
C PRO A 412 -1.35 -22.26 22.87
N ALA A 413 -1.52 -23.54 22.58
CA ALA A 413 -0.62 -24.27 21.68
C ALA A 413 -0.94 -23.89 20.22
N LEU A 414 -0.14 -22.99 19.64
CA LEU A 414 -0.29 -22.55 18.25
C LEU A 414 0.20 -23.64 17.28
N GLN A 415 -0.69 -24.10 16.41
CA GLN A 415 -0.38 -25.13 15.42
C GLN A 415 0.46 -24.56 14.27
N SER A 416 1.52 -25.28 13.91
CA SER A 416 2.39 -24.92 12.80
C SER A 416 1.76 -25.26 11.46
N GLY A 417 1.78 -24.30 10.55
CA GLY A 417 1.47 -24.52 9.14
C GLY A 417 2.71 -24.94 8.34
N VAL A 418 2.51 -25.14 7.04
CA VAL A 418 3.60 -25.33 6.07
C VAL A 418 3.93 -23.97 5.46
N ALA A 419 5.15 -23.49 5.71
CA ALA A 419 5.65 -22.27 5.07
C ALA A 419 5.61 -22.42 3.54
N PRO A 420 5.05 -21.44 2.81
CA PRO A 420 5.06 -21.49 1.36
C PRO A 420 6.50 -21.50 0.82
N LEU A 421 6.66 -22.02 -0.38
CA LEU A 421 7.92 -21.91 -1.11
C LEU A 421 8.14 -20.44 -1.47
N ASP A 422 9.37 -20.00 -1.25
CA ASP A 422 9.91 -18.67 -1.51
C ASP A 422 11.37 -18.92 -1.89
N SER A 423 11.62 -19.04 -3.20
CA SER A 423 12.83 -19.62 -3.78
C SER A 423 14.03 -18.67 -3.74
N ASP A 424 13.81 -17.36 -3.67
CA ASP A 424 14.84 -16.34 -3.52
C ASP A 424 14.85 -15.64 -2.14
N ALA A 425 13.96 -16.08 -1.25
CA ALA A 425 13.83 -15.67 0.15
C ALA A 425 13.48 -14.18 0.32
N ASP A 426 12.70 -13.63 -0.58
CA ASP A 426 12.37 -12.21 -0.63
C ASP A 426 11.11 -11.82 0.15
N GLY A 427 10.39 -12.81 0.70
CA GLY A 427 9.19 -12.63 1.51
C GLY A 427 7.87 -12.68 0.73
N VAL A 428 7.92 -12.74 -0.60
CA VAL A 428 6.78 -13.01 -1.48
C VAL A 428 6.84 -14.49 -1.90
N PRO A 429 5.77 -15.28 -1.75
CA PRO A 429 5.78 -16.68 -2.19
C PRO A 429 5.88 -16.84 -3.71
N ASP A 430 6.57 -17.89 -4.19
CA ASP A 430 6.70 -18.20 -5.64
C ASP A 430 5.36 -18.21 -6.37
N SER A 431 4.31 -18.74 -5.74
CA SER A 431 2.98 -18.81 -6.34
C SER A 431 2.36 -17.43 -6.55
N ILE A 432 2.63 -16.49 -5.64
CA ILE A 432 2.15 -15.12 -5.71
C ILE A 432 2.95 -14.38 -6.78
N GLU A 433 4.28 -14.50 -6.76
CA GLU A 433 5.16 -13.92 -7.76
C GLU A 433 4.77 -14.35 -9.18
N LEU A 434 4.58 -15.66 -9.42
CA LEU A 434 4.14 -16.18 -10.70
C LEU A 434 2.76 -15.64 -11.11
N SER A 435 1.82 -15.54 -10.16
CA SER A 435 0.49 -14.97 -10.43
C SER A 435 0.55 -13.48 -10.77
N TRP A 436 1.58 -12.79 -10.28
CA TRP A 436 1.83 -11.37 -10.48
C TRP A 436 2.86 -11.10 -11.57
N GLY A 437 3.29 -12.11 -12.33
CA GLY A 437 4.30 -11.97 -13.38
C GLY A 437 5.68 -11.49 -12.90
N LEU A 438 5.98 -11.68 -11.62
CA LEU A 438 7.29 -11.48 -11.01
C LEU A 438 8.18 -12.72 -11.23
N ASN A 439 9.46 -12.63 -10.88
CA ASN A 439 10.43 -13.70 -11.08
C ASN A 439 10.82 -14.36 -9.74
N PRO A 440 10.37 -15.60 -9.46
CA PRO A 440 10.62 -16.32 -8.20
C PRO A 440 12.08 -16.62 -7.83
N PHE A 441 13.02 -16.18 -8.68
CA PHE A 441 14.45 -16.35 -8.49
C PHE A 441 15.19 -15.00 -8.43
N SER A 442 14.48 -13.90 -8.21
CA SER A 442 14.99 -12.53 -8.26
C SER A 442 14.43 -11.64 -7.15
N ALA A 443 15.04 -11.74 -5.97
CA ALA A 443 14.67 -11.00 -4.78
C ALA A 443 14.72 -9.45 -4.89
N ALA A 444 15.12 -8.89 -6.03
CA ALA A 444 15.07 -7.46 -6.28
C ALA A 444 13.65 -6.96 -6.57
N ASP A 445 12.79 -7.80 -7.16
CA ASP A 445 11.49 -7.36 -7.64
C ASP A 445 10.44 -7.22 -6.53
N ARG A 446 10.62 -7.79 -5.34
CA ARG A 446 9.84 -7.40 -4.15
C ARG A 446 9.78 -5.91 -3.89
N ASN A 447 10.84 -5.19 -4.26
CA ASN A 447 11.02 -3.76 -4.01
C ASN A 447 10.60 -2.91 -5.22
N PHE A 448 10.17 -3.52 -6.32
CA PHE A 448 9.55 -2.78 -7.41
C PHE A 448 8.16 -2.31 -6.99
N ASP A 449 7.72 -1.26 -7.68
CA ASP A 449 6.42 -0.61 -7.54
C ASP A 449 5.75 -0.73 -8.91
N ARG A 450 4.98 -1.79 -9.08
CA ARG A 450 4.49 -2.20 -10.40
C ARG A 450 3.37 -1.30 -10.91
N ASP A 451 2.55 -0.78 -10.02
CA ASP A 451 1.40 0.07 -10.36
C ASP A 451 1.66 1.57 -10.12
N GLY A 452 2.82 1.93 -9.56
CA GLY A 452 3.28 3.30 -9.40
C GLY A 452 2.60 4.03 -8.24
N ASP A 453 1.98 3.31 -7.31
CA ASP A 453 1.31 3.87 -6.15
C ASP A 453 2.29 4.20 -4.99
N GLY A 454 3.56 3.79 -5.16
CA GLY A 454 4.67 4.00 -4.26
C GLY A 454 4.82 2.94 -3.16
N ARG A 455 4.06 1.84 -3.23
CA ARG A 455 4.23 0.65 -2.39
C ARG A 455 5.06 -0.40 -3.13
N THR A 456 5.81 -1.16 -2.35
CA THR A 456 6.60 -2.27 -2.88
C THR A 456 5.71 -3.49 -3.09
N ASN A 457 6.03 -4.36 -4.07
CA ASN A 457 5.31 -5.63 -4.27
C ASN A 457 5.22 -6.46 -2.97
N LEU A 458 6.23 -6.43 -2.10
CA LEU A 458 6.15 -7.04 -0.78
C LEU A 458 5.06 -6.43 0.10
N GLU A 459 4.95 -5.10 0.14
CA GLU A 459 3.90 -4.43 0.91
C GLU A 459 2.51 -4.76 0.37
N GLU A 460 2.35 -4.81 -0.95
CA GLU A 460 1.10 -5.22 -1.58
C GLU A 460 0.70 -6.63 -1.13
N TRP A 461 1.64 -7.56 -1.17
CA TRP A 461 1.43 -8.93 -0.68
C TRP A 461 1.05 -8.96 0.80
N LEU A 462 1.78 -8.24 1.65
CA LEU A 462 1.51 -8.19 3.09
C LEU A 462 0.16 -7.58 3.45
N ASN A 463 -0.38 -6.74 2.57
CA ASN A 463 -1.62 -6.01 2.77
C ASN A 463 -2.84 -6.66 2.09
N GLN A 464 -2.61 -7.69 1.26
CA GLN A 464 -3.66 -8.37 0.49
C GLN A 464 -4.54 -7.42 -0.32
N VAL A 465 -3.90 -6.35 -0.78
CA VAL A 465 -4.49 -5.54 -1.83
C VAL A 465 -4.20 -6.30 -3.11
N ASP A 466 -5.28 -6.67 -3.81
CA ASP A 466 -5.15 -7.27 -5.13
C ASP A 466 -4.37 -6.28 -5.98
N LEU A 467 -3.22 -6.74 -6.49
CA LEU A 467 -2.52 -5.98 -7.51
C LEU A 467 -3.50 -5.76 -8.67
N PRO A 468 -3.56 -4.55 -9.25
CA PRO A 468 -4.26 -4.39 -10.51
C PRO A 468 -3.64 -5.36 -11.52
N VAL A 469 -4.44 -6.27 -12.05
CA VAL A 469 -4.06 -7.05 -13.23
C VAL A 469 -3.97 -6.05 -14.38
N PHE A 470 -2.85 -6.02 -15.11
CA PHE A 470 -2.72 -5.14 -16.28
C PHE A 470 -2.79 -5.98 -17.55
N TYR A 471 -3.57 -5.53 -18.52
CA TYR A 471 -3.61 -6.12 -19.86
C TYR A 471 -2.98 -5.16 -20.88
N PRO A 472 -2.11 -5.64 -21.78
CA PRO A 472 -1.57 -4.81 -22.84
C PRO A 472 -2.67 -4.50 -23.87
N VAL A 473 -2.86 -3.21 -24.15
CA VAL A 473 -3.65 -2.69 -25.27
C VAL A 473 -2.69 -2.06 -26.28
N THR A 474 -2.51 -2.69 -27.43
CA THR A 474 -1.63 -2.18 -28.49
C THR A 474 -2.45 -1.46 -29.54
N VAL A 475 -2.15 -0.18 -29.76
CA VAL A 475 -2.77 0.61 -30.83
C VAL A 475 -1.77 0.80 -31.95
N THR A 476 -2.16 0.42 -33.17
CA THR A 476 -1.35 0.57 -34.38
C THR A 476 -2.11 1.33 -35.44
N GLN A 477 -1.37 1.98 -36.35
CA GLN A 477 -1.97 2.69 -37.47
C GLN A 477 -1.27 2.40 -38.79
N GLN A 478 -2.01 2.48 -39.89
CA GLN A 478 -1.49 2.51 -41.25
C GLN A 478 -2.06 3.72 -41.99
N GLY A 479 -1.24 4.41 -42.79
CA GLY A 479 -1.62 5.67 -43.44
C GLY A 479 -1.34 6.90 -42.56
N SER A 480 -1.86 8.06 -42.96
CA SER A 480 -1.55 9.35 -42.29
C SER A 480 -2.73 9.86 -41.45
N GLY A 481 -2.52 9.95 -40.14
CA GLY A 481 -3.47 10.46 -39.16
C GLY A 481 -2.80 10.60 -37.79
N ASN A 482 -3.46 11.32 -36.89
CA ASN A 482 -3.07 11.37 -35.48
C ASN A 482 -3.92 10.37 -34.71
N VAL A 483 -3.26 9.38 -34.11
CA VAL A 483 -3.87 8.39 -33.20
C VAL A 483 -3.24 8.54 -31.82
N SER A 484 -4.08 8.54 -30.78
CA SER A 484 -3.62 8.60 -29.38
C SER A 484 -4.49 7.72 -28.48
N PRO A 485 -3.88 6.82 -27.67
CA PRO A 485 -2.46 6.48 -27.66
C PRO A 485 -2.03 5.67 -28.90
N LEU A 486 -0.74 5.69 -29.26
CA LEU A 486 -0.13 4.82 -30.29
C LEU A 486 0.97 3.96 -29.62
N GLY A 487 1.02 2.67 -29.96
CA GLY A 487 1.91 1.68 -29.33
C GLY A 487 1.21 0.87 -28.25
N GLU A 488 1.99 0.07 -27.51
CA GLU A 488 1.50 -0.75 -26.41
C GLU A 488 1.32 0.09 -25.13
N GLN A 489 0.17 -0.09 -24.47
CA GLN A 489 -0.13 0.49 -23.16
C GLN A 489 -0.52 -0.63 -22.19
N LEU A 490 0.05 -0.64 -20.99
CA LEU A 490 -0.44 -1.50 -19.91
C LEU A 490 -1.64 -0.83 -19.26
N VAL A 491 -2.79 -1.49 -19.31
CA VAL A 491 -4.07 -0.95 -18.87
C VAL A 491 -4.59 -1.78 -17.69
N PRO A 492 -4.96 -1.18 -16.55
CA PRO A 492 -5.51 -1.94 -15.44
C PRO A 492 -6.82 -2.64 -15.82
N GLU A 493 -7.03 -3.83 -15.28
CA GLU A 493 -8.23 -4.63 -15.45
C GLU A 493 -9.47 -3.84 -14.99
N PHE A 494 -10.57 -4.04 -15.71
CA PHE A 494 -11.82 -3.29 -15.58
C PHE A 494 -11.74 -1.78 -15.89
N SER A 495 -10.58 -1.27 -16.32
CA SER A 495 -10.45 0.11 -16.77
C SER A 495 -10.96 0.31 -18.20
N THR A 496 -11.15 1.56 -18.58
CA THR A 496 -11.52 1.97 -19.94
C THR A 496 -10.36 2.72 -20.60
N VAL A 497 -10.12 2.47 -21.88
CA VAL A 497 -9.11 3.15 -22.70
C VAL A 497 -9.79 4.03 -23.74
N THR A 498 -9.50 5.31 -23.74
CA THR A 498 -9.93 6.20 -24.83
C THR A 498 -8.90 6.16 -25.94
N VAL A 499 -9.17 5.39 -27.00
CA VAL A 499 -8.50 5.58 -28.28
C VAL A 499 -9.13 6.79 -28.96
N SER A 500 -8.32 7.66 -29.54
CA SER A 500 -8.77 8.79 -30.34
C SER A 500 -8.01 8.79 -31.66
N ALA A 501 -8.70 9.11 -32.74
CA ALA A 501 -8.13 9.12 -34.09
C ALA A 501 -8.67 10.31 -34.88
N SER A 502 -7.78 11.00 -35.60
CA SER A 502 -8.14 12.06 -36.54
C SER A 502 -7.31 11.93 -37.82
N PRO A 503 -7.94 11.92 -39.00
CA PRO A 503 -7.20 11.85 -40.26
C PRO A 503 -6.30 13.08 -40.47
N ALA A 504 -5.17 12.89 -41.14
CA ALA A 504 -4.35 14.01 -41.59
C ALA A 504 -5.05 14.77 -42.73
N THR A 505 -4.55 15.96 -43.09
CA THR A 505 -5.06 16.71 -44.24
C THR A 505 -5.01 15.84 -45.51
N TYR A 506 -6.14 15.74 -46.22
CA TYR A 506 -6.34 14.88 -47.40
C TYR A 506 -6.42 13.38 -47.14
N TRP A 507 -6.60 12.94 -45.89
CA TRP A 507 -6.87 11.55 -45.53
C TRP A 507 -8.25 11.43 -44.89
N GLU A 508 -8.84 10.25 -44.96
CA GLU A 508 -10.02 9.86 -44.19
C GLU A 508 -9.75 8.54 -43.47
N LEU A 509 -10.46 8.31 -42.36
CA LEU A 509 -10.41 7.03 -41.64
C LEU A 509 -11.09 5.98 -42.52
N ASP A 510 -10.40 4.88 -42.80
CA ASP A 510 -10.85 3.82 -43.70
C ASP A 510 -11.45 2.66 -42.92
N GLU A 511 -10.61 1.90 -42.19
CA GLU A 511 -11.03 0.74 -41.41
C GLU A 511 -10.54 0.83 -39.97
N VAL A 512 -11.31 0.22 -39.06
CA VAL A 512 -10.97 0.06 -37.65
C VAL A 512 -11.12 -1.41 -37.31
N PHE A 513 -10.08 -2.02 -36.74
CA PHE A 513 -10.13 -3.38 -36.21
C PHE A 513 -9.90 -3.37 -34.71
N LEU A 514 -10.68 -4.17 -34.00
CA LEU A 514 -10.44 -4.56 -32.61
C LEU A 514 -10.25 -6.07 -32.62
N ASP A 515 -9.08 -6.54 -32.17
CA ASP A 515 -8.73 -7.97 -32.09
C ASP A 515 -8.92 -8.70 -33.43
N SER A 516 -8.47 -8.05 -34.51
CA SER A 516 -8.60 -8.51 -35.90
C SER A 516 -10.04 -8.62 -36.42
N GLN A 517 -11.03 -8.12 -35.68
CA GLN A 517 -12.42 -8.03 -36.15
C GLN A 517 -12.76 -6.60 -36.58
N PRO A 518 -13.44 -6.42 -37.75
CA PRO A 518 -13.93 -5.10 -38.16
C PRO A 518 -14.81 -4.46 -37.08
N SER A 519 -14.56 -3.18 -36.80
CA SER A 519 -15.19 -2.42 -35.72
C SER A 519 -15.44 -0.96 -36.15
N SER A 520 -15.83 -0.11 -35.21
CA SER A 520 -16.04 1.33 -35.44
C SER A 520 -15.17 2.16 -34.50
N LEU A 521 -14.82 3.38 -34.92
CA LEU A 521 -14.09 4.31 -34.05
C LEU A 521 -14.85 4.55 -32.74
N MET A 522 -16.19 4.65 -32.78
CA MET A 522 -17.03 4.80 -31.59
C MET A 522 -16.93 3.63 -30.59
N ALA A 523 -16.70 2.40 -31.08
CA ALA A 523 -16.59 1.22 -30.23
C ALA A 523 -15.21 1.09 -29.57
N VAL A 524 -14.16 1.55 -30.24
CA VAL A 524 -12.80 1.58 -29.67
C VAL A 524 -12.53 2.88 -28.88
N ASN A 525 -13.29 3.95 -29.15
CA ASN A 525 -13.32 5.15 -28.33
C ASN A 525 -14.00 4.80 -26.99
N ASN A 526 -13.20 4.69 -25.93
CA ASN A 526 -13.60 4.16 -24.61
C ASN A 526 -13.77 2.64 -24.59
N LEU A 527 -12.79 1.93 -25.14
CA LEU A 527 -12.66 0.48 -25.03
C LEU A 527 -12.65 0.05 -23.54
N GLY A 528 -13.64 -0.73 -23.10
CA GLY A 528 -13.65 -1.35 -21.78
C GLY A 528 -14.98 -2.04 -21.42
N PRO A 529 -15.07 -2.68 -20.24
CA PRO A 529 -13.98 -2.94 -19.28
C PRO A 529 -12.92 -3.88 -19.86
N VAL A 530 -11.66 -3.47 -19.82
CA VAL A 530 -10.53 -4.29 -20.30
C VAL A 530 -10.33 -5.46 -19.35
N THR A 531 -10.45 -6.69 -19.85
CA THR A 531 -10.32 -7.93 -19.06
C THR A 531 -9.39 -8.96 -19.72
N GLU A 532 -8.77 -8.57 -20.84
CA GLU A 532 -7.79 -9.37 -21.60
C GLU A 532 -6.96 -8.43 -22.49
N PRO A 533 -5.84 -8.89 -23.08
CA PRO A 533 -5.07 -8.12 -24.05
C PRO A 533 -5.91 -7.71 -25.27
N HIS A 534 -5.76 -6.48 -25.76
CA HIS A 534 -6.44 -6.01 -26.97
C HIS A 534 -5.48 -5.44 -28.03
N GLN A 535 -5.81 -5.62 -29.30
CA GLN A 535 -5.13 -5.04 -30.46
C GLN A 535 -6.10 -4.12 -31.21
N VAL A 536 -5.81 -2.83 -31.26
CA VAL A 536 -6.56 -1.85 -32.05
C VAL A 536 -5.73 -1.47 -33.27
N HIS A 537 -6.27 -1.66 -34.46
CA HIS A 537 -5.62 -1.27 -35.71
C HIS A 537 -6.50 -0.29 -36.48
N LEU A 538 -5.97 0.89 -36.81
CA LEU A 538 -6.66 1.90 -37.60
C LEU A 538 -5.97 2.10 -38.94
N THR A 539 -6.72 2.08 -40.03
CA THR A 539 -6.21 2.41 -41.36
C THR A 539 -6.79 3.74 -41.82
N PHE A 540 -5.95 4.59 -42.41
CA PHE A 540 -6.36 5.80 -43.10
C PHE A 540 -6.09 5.64 -44.58
N LYS A 541 -6.97 6.17 -45.41
CA LYS A 541 -6.78 6.25 -46.86
C LYS A 541 -6.79 7.70 -47.36
N PRO A 542 -6.09 8.01 -48.45
CA PRO A 542 -6.19 9.34 -49.08
C PRO A 542 -7.62 9.61 -49.57
N MET A 543 -8.13 10.81 -49.32
CA MET A 543 -9.40 11.29 -49.90
C MET A 543 -9.20 11.54 -51.39
N VAL A 544 -9.52 10.57 -52.23
CA VAL A 544 -9.54 10.75 -53.70
C VAL A 544 -10.93 11.25 -54.11
N THR A 545 -11.14 12.57 -54.10
CA THR A 545 -12.33 13.17 -54.72
C THR A 545 -11.95 13.85 -56.03
N VAL A 546 -12.69 13.54 -57.10
CA VAL A 546 -12.47 14.06 -58.46
C VAL A 546 -13.01 15.49 -58.64
N GLU A 547 -13.69 16.05 -57.64
CA GLU A 547 -14.46 17.30 -57.78
C GLU A 547 -13.79 18.56 -57.20
N HIS A 548 -12.65 18.45 -56.52
CA HIS A 548 -11.88 19.62 -56.09
C HIS A 548 -10.47 19.49 -56.63
N GLY A 549 -9.97 20.48 -57.38
CA GLY A 549 -8.70 20.44 -58.13
C GLY A 549 -7.41 20.40 -57.31
N THR A 550 -7.40 19.75 -56.15
CA THR A 550 -6.24 19.58 -55.25
C THR A 550 -5.52 18.21 -55.34
N PRO A 551 -6.04 17.12 -55.93
CA PRO A 551 -5.32 15.85 -56.06
C PRO A 551 -4.07 15.93 -56.93
N LEU A 552 -4.03 16.85 -57.91
CA LEU A 552 -2.95 16.88 -58.89
C LEU A 552 -1.61 17.30 -58.26
N GLU A 553 -1.62 18.26 -57.34
CA GLU A 553 -0.42 18.74 -56.63
C GLU A 553 0.07 17.74 -55.57
N TRP A 554 -0.85 17.04 -54.90
CA TRP A 554 -0.50 15.99 -53.93
C TRP A 554 0.10 14.74 -54.60
N LEU A 555 -0.49 14.29 -55.72
CA LEU A 555 -0.02 13.14 -56.50
C LEU A 555 1.34 13.41 -57.15
N THR A 556 1.57 14.61 -57.70
CA THR A 556 2.88 14.98 -58.27
C THR A 556 3.95 15.20 -57.20
N GLY A 557 3.60 15.67 -56.00
CA GLY A 557 4.53 15.80 -54.86
C GLY A 557 5.00 14.48 -54.25
N HIS A 558 4.31 13.36 -54.50
CA HIS A 558 4.63 12.02 -53.97
C HIS A 558 4.94 10.98 -55.07
N GLY A 559 5.28 11.43 -56.29
CA GLY A 559 5.81 10.57 -57.35
C GLY A 559 4.78 9.73 -58.13
N LEU A 560 3.49 10.04 -58.04
CA LEU A 560 2.42 9.35 -58.77
C LEU A 560 2.01 10.15 -60.02
N SER A 561 2.10 9.54 -61.21
CA SER A 561 1.68 10.15 -62.48
C SER A 561 0.33 9.60 -62.96
N LEU A 562 -0.57 10.49 -63.39
CA LEU A 562 -1.80 10.13 -64.10
C LEU A 562 -1.52 9.91 -65.59
N ASP A 563 -1.96 8.79 -66.15
CA ASP A 563 -2.04 8.59 -67.59
C ASP A 563 -3.33 9.23 -68.12
N THR A 564 -3.23 10.27 -68.93
CA THR A 564 -4.38 11.04 -69.44
C THR A 564 -4.94 10.48 -70.76
N ALA A 565 -4.69 9.21 -71.07
CA ALA A 565 -5.12 8.59 -72.32
C ALA A 565 -6.23 7.53 -72.14
N ASP A 566 -7.37 7.90 -71.54
CA ASP A 566 -8.62 7.15 -71.76
C ASP A 566 -9.71 8.08 -72.32
N PRO A 567 -10.07 7.96 -73.61
CA PRO A 567 -11.13 8.76 -74.22
C PRO A 567 -12.54 8.41 -73.73
N ASN A 568 -12.73 7.34 -72.96
CA ASN A 568 -14.05 6.76 -72.70
C ASN A 568 -14.59 6.94 -71.27
N GLY A 569 -13.90 7.67 -70.39
CA GLY A 569 -14.48 8.19 -69.14
C GLY A 569 -15.07 7.15 -68.18
N ASN A 570 -14.62 5.89 -68.22
CA ASN A 570 -15.14 4.82 -67.38
C ASN A 570 -14.10 4.37 -66.33
N GLY A 571 -13.99 5.14 -65.25
CA GLY A 571 -13.53 4.65 -63.95
C GLY A 571 -12.02 4.39 -63.82
N LEU A 572 -11.42 5.12 -62.87
CA LEU A 572 -10.07 4.92 -62.37
C LEU A 572 -9.83 3.44 -62.05
N ARG A 573 -8.89 2.83 -62.77
CA ARG A 573 -8.42 1.47 -62.56
C ARG A 573 -6.96 1.57 -62.13
N ALA A 574 -6.70 1.57 -60.83
CA ALA A 574 -5.35 1.34 -60.31
C ALA A 574 -5.13 -0.18 -60.26
N TRP A 575 -4.25 -0.70 -61.12
CA TRP A 575 -3.72 -2.06 -60.98
C TRP A 575 -2.20 -1.99 -61.01
N GLN A 576 -1.56 -2.86 -60.24
CA GLN A 576 -0.18 -3.26 -60.44
C GLN A 576 -0.21 -4.74 -60.84
N GLU A 577 -0.12 -5.03 -62.15
CA GLU A 577 -0.04 -6.41 -62.67
C GLU A 577 1.44 -6.76 -62.86
N TYR A 578 1.93 -7.81 -62.20
CA TYR A 578 3.21 -8.44 -62.53
C TYR A 578 2.94 -9.70 -63.35
N ARG A 579 3.28 -9.68 -64.64
CA ARG A 579 3.46 -10.91 -65.45
C ARG A 579 4.91 -11.05 -65.82
N VAL A 580 5.55 -12.12 -65.36
CA VAL A 580 6.84 -12.57 -65.89
C VAL A 580 6.56 -13.68 -66.89
N GLY A 581 6.46 -13.34 -68.16
CA GLY A 581 6.35 -14.32 -69.24
C GLY A 581 7.71 -14.59 -69.87
N LEU A 582 8.26 -15.79 -69.70
CA LEU A 582 9.36 -16.29 -70.52
C LEU A 582 8.78 -17.05 -71.73
N SER A 583 9.05 -16.55 -72.93
CA SER A 583 8.65 -17.11 -74.24
C SER A 583 9.70 -18.14 -74.74
N PRO A 584 9.38 -19.08 -75.65
CA PRO A 584 9.65 -20.50 -75.43
C PRO A 584 10.57 -21.07 -76.51
N HIS A 585 11.85 -21.29 -76.20
CA HIS A 585 12.69 -22.15 -77.05
C HIS A 585 13.64 -23.04 -76.24
N SER A 586 13.45 -24.34 -76.43
CA SER A 586 14.34 -25.49 -76.18
C SER A 586 14.39 -26.13 -74.79
N SER A 587 13.62 -27.22 -74.71
CA SER A 587 13.93 -28.56 -74.17
C SER A 587 14.39 -28.73 -72.71
N ARG A 588 13.44 -29.28 -71.93
CA ARG A 588 13.57 -30.35 -70.90
C ARG A 588 14.99 -30.62 -70.36
N GLN A 589 15.17 -30.44 -69.06
CA GLN A 589 15.28 -31.57 -68.12
C GLN A 589 15.29 -31.08 -66.66
N LEU A 590 14.36 -31.59 -65.86
CA LEU A 590 14.59 -31.88 -64.44
C LEU A 590 15.89 -32.68 -64.31
N VAL A 591 16.71 -32.43 -63.29
CA VAL A 591 17.28 -33.49 -62.42
C VAL A 591 18.04 -32.91 -61.23
N SER A 592 17.91 -33.66 -60.14
CA SER A 592 18.45 -33.59 -58.79
C SER A 592 19.98 -33.48 -58.64
N ILE A 593 20.36 -32.94 -57.47
CA ILE A 593 21.43 -33.34 -56.53
C ILE A 593 22.70 -33.98 -57.12
N ASN A 594 23.81 -33.28 -56.90
CA ASN A 594 25.22 -33.72 -56.75
C ASN A 594 25.76 -34.80 -57.71
N ASP A 595 26.62 -34.40 -58.66
CA ASP A 595 28.09 -34.47 -58.57
C ASP A 595 28.69 -34.36 -60.00
N VAL A 596 29.60 -33.41 -60.23
CA VAL A 596 31.05 -33.57 -60.48
C VAL A 596 31.39 -34.32 -61.78
N GLU A 597 32.23 -33.71 -62.64
CA GLU A 597 33.50 -34.30 -63.15
C GLU A 597 34.03 -33.55 -64.39
N ASN A 598 35.15 -32.84 -64.23
CA ASN A 598 36.44 -33.29 -64.77
C ASN A 598 37.60 -32.34 -64.43
N ALA A 599 38.71 -32.98 -64.03
CA ALA A 599 40.12 -32.66 -64.28
C ALA A 599 40.79 -31.49 -63.53
N VAL A 600 41.37 -31.69 -62.32
CA VAL A 600 42.67 -32.30 -61.90
C VAL A 600 43.95 -31.45 -62.12
N PRO A 601 45.02 -31.58 -61.30
CA PRO A 601 45.10 -31.66 -59.82
C PRO A 601 46.36 -30.95 -59.21
N LEU A 602 46.46 -30.91 -57.87
CA LEU A 602 47.57 -30.45 -56.99
C LEU A 602 47.89 -28.92 -56.89
N LEU A 603 47.54 -28.26 -55.76
CA LEU A 603 48.49 -27.78 -54.71
C LEU A 603 47.84 -26.91 -53.61
N ARG A 604 48.57 -26.84 -52.48
CA ARG A 604 48.30 -26.19 -51.19
C ARG A 604 48.41 -24.66 -51.21
N PHE A 605 47.76 -24.04 -50.22
CA PHE A 605 48.05 -22.78 -49.50
C PHE A 605 49.05 -21.79 -50.13
N ILE A 606 48.64 -20.52 -50.26
CA ILE A 606 48.99 -19.42 -49.33
C ILE A 606 48.27 -18.13 -49.79
N GLN A 607 47.64 -17.49 -48.81
CA GLN A 607 47.33 -16.07 -48.60
C GLN A 607 48.00 -15.01 -49.51
N PRO A 608 47.36 -13.84 -49.74
CA PRO A 608 47.31 -12.78 -48.72
C PRO A 608 45.91 -12.20 -48.45
N GLU A 609 45.56 -12.07 -47.17
CA GLU A 609 45.00 -10.79 -46.69
C GLU A 609 46.06 -9.68 -46.83
N PRO A 610 45.78 -8.36 -46.75
CA PRO A 610 44.51 -7.63 -46.55
C PRO A 610 44.33 -6.45 -47.55
N THR A 611 43.13 -5.87 -47.65
CA THR A 611 42.89 -4.41 -47.51
C THR A 611 41.47 -4.03 -47.95
N ARG A 612 40.66 -3.61 -46.98
CA ARG A 612 39.63 -2.54 -47.02
C ARG A 612 38.74 -2.36 -48.27
N ALA A 613 37.43 -2.43 -47.97
CA ALA A 613 36.32 -1.58 -48.43
C ALA A 613 35.68 -1.86 -49.81
N GLY A 614 34.34 -2.02 -49.80
CA GLY A 614 33.49 -1.62 -50.94
C GLY A 614 32.42 -2.60 -51.42
N ALA A 615 31.18 -2.42 -50.95
CA ALA A 615 29.84 -2.52 -51.57
C ALA A 615 29.47 -3.45 -52.78
N ALA A 616 28.23 -3.96 -52.66
CA ALA A 616 27.13 -4.06 -53.64
C ALA A 616 27.08 -5.19 -54.70
N SER A 617 25.93 -5.90 -54.77
CA SER A 617 24.94 -5.88 -55.89
C SER A 617 24.26 -7.23 -56.19
N ILE A 618 23.03 -7.46 -55.68
CA ILE A 618 21.99 -8.26 -56.36
C ILE A 618 20.61 -7.65 -56.03
N LEU A 619 20.33 -6.48 -56.61
CA LEU A 619 19.00 -5.94 -56.87
C LEU A 619 19.19 -4.98 -58.04
N GLN A 620 18.54 -5.25 -59.18
CA GLN A 620 18.60 -4.35 -60.33
C GLN A 620 17.77 -3.09 -59.99
N LYS A 621 18.42 -1.92 -60.00
CA LYS A 621 17.81 -0.61 -59.73
C LYS A 621 16.61 -0.39 -60.69
N SER A 622 15.44 -0.08 -60.13
CA SER A 622 14.44 0.71 -60.84
C SER A 622 14.71 2.19 -60.58
N ASP A 623 14.40 3.07 -61.54
CA ASP A 623 14.81 4.48 -61.53
C ASP A 623 14.21 5.35 -60.41
N ASN A 624 13.38 4.80 -59.52
CA ASN A 624 12.65 5.52 -58.47
C ASN A 624 13.22 5.41 -57.04
N LEU A 625 14.38 4.74 -56.84
CA LEU A 625 15.03 4.60 -55.52
C LEU A 625 16.32 5.43 -55.41
N ARG A 626 16.27 6.73 -55.75
CA ARG A 626 17.46 7.59 -55.80
C ARG A 626 18.00 8.10 -54.45
N ASP A 627 17.29 7.92 -53.34
CA ASP A 627 17.68 8.48 -52.03
C ASP A 627 18.25 7.46 -51.01
N TRP A 628 18.63 6.24 -51.43
CA TRP A 628 18.99 5.13 -50.52
C TRP A 628 20.33 4.48 -50.85
N ASP A 629 21.34 5.26 -51.27
CA ASP A 629 22.62 4.72 -51.74
C ASP A 629 23.50 4.05 -50.65
N ASP A 630 23.17 4.19 -49.34
CA ASP A 630 23.95 3.65 -48.20
C ASP A 630 23.20 2.59 -47.34
N ALA A 631 22.14 1.97 -47.85
CA ALA A 631 21.36 0.98 -47.09
C ALA A 631 22.03 -0.42 -47.02
N THR A 632 21.92 -1.07 -45.85
CA THR A 632 22.30 -2.47 -45.62
C THR A 632 21.07 -3.37 -45.56
N TYR A 633 21.15 -4.57 -46.14
CA TYR A 633 20.04 -5.52 -46.25
C TYR A 633 20.40 -6.83 -45.53
N GLU A 634 19.52 -7.32 -44.68
CA GLU A 634 19.71 -8.55 -43.91
C GLU A 634 18.45 -9.40 -43.95
N ILE A 635 18.57 -10.67 -44.36
CA ILE A 635 17.46 -11.63 -44.33
C ILE A 635 17.35 -12.17 -42.90
N LEU A 636 16.23 -11.89 -42.24
CA LEU A 636 15.98 -12.30 -40.86
C LEU A 636 15.31 -13.67 -40.77
N SER A 637 14.47 -14.04 -41.73
CA SER A 637 13.84 -15.36 -41.79
C SER A 637 13.38 -15.70 -43.20
N SER A 638 13.27 -17.00 -43.48
CA SER A 638 12.68 -17.54 -44.71
C SER A 638 11.68 -18.63 -44.38
N GLN A 639 10.50 -18.62 -45.00
CA GLN A 639 9.52 -19.68 -44.86
C GLN A 639 8.91 -20.07 -46.21
N THR A 640 8.64 -21.36 -46.38
CA THR A 640 7.88 -21.86 -47.53
C THR A 640 6.40 -21.76 -47.18
N VAL A 641 5.65 -21.03 -47.99
CA VAL A 641 4.25 -20.69 -47.69
C VAL A 641 3.27 -21.53 -48.49
N GLU A 642 3.60 -21.89 -49.74
CA GLU A 642 2.82 -22.79 -50.61
C GLU A 642 3.76 -23.56 -51.57
N GLU A 643 3.24 -24.58 -52.27
CA GLU A 643 4.01 -25.50 -53.12
C GLU A 643 4.77 -24.73 -54.23
N GLY A 644 6.05 -24.45 -53.97
CA GLY A 644 6.91 -23.66 -54.87
C GLY A 644 7.00 -22.17 -54.56
N ALA A 645 6.56 -21.68 -53.41
CA ALA A 645 6.70 -20.27 -53.02
C ALA A 645 7.53 -20.07 -51.74
N GLN A 646 8.51 -19.17 -51.78
CA GLN A 646 9.31 -18.77 -50.61
C GLN A 646 9.05 -17.33 -50.22
N GLU A 647 8.82 -17.10 -48.93
CA GLU A 647 8.67 -15.78 -48.34
C GLU A 647 9.89 -15.45 -47.46
N LEU A 648 10.50 -14.30 -47.70
CA LEU A 648 11.64 -13.80 -46.93
C LEU A 648 11.23 -12.56 -46.13
N LEU A 649 11.64 -12.51 -44.86
CA LEU A 649 11.61 -11.28 -44.05
C LEU A 649 12.99 -10.63 -44.12
N VAL A 650 13.05 -9.40 -44.63
CA VAL A 650 14.30 -8.68 -44.84
C VAL A 650 14.27 -7.36 -44.06
N ARG A 651 15.28 -7.14 -43.22
CA ARG A 651 15.54 -5.87 -42.53
C ARG A 651 16.45 -5.01 -43.37
N VAL A 652 16.07 -3.74 -43.53
CA VAL A 652 16.84 -2.74 -44.26
C VAL A 652 17.19 -1.61 -43.30
N THR A 653 18.48 -1.29 -43.20
CA THR A 653 19.01 -0.32 -42.26
C THR A 653 19.83 0.73 -43.00
N ASN A 654 19.53 2.01 -42.77
CA ASN A 654 20.28 3.16 -43.29
C ASN A 654 20.79 4.02 -42.10
N ALA A 655 21.71 4.96 -42.35
CA ALA A 655 22.33 5.81 -41.33
C ALA A 655 21.39 6.87 -40.69
N ALA A 656 20.14 6.98 -41.14
CA ALA A 656 19.09 7.78 -40.48
C ALA A 656 18.24 6.89 -39.53
N PRO A 657 17.67 7.43 -38.44
CA PRO A 657 17.01 6.62 -37.42
C PRO A 657 15.69 6.00 -37.93
N GLY A 658 15.72 4.68 -38.18
CA GLY A 658 14.55 3.86 -38.50
C GLY A 658 14.95 2.65 -39.35
N ALA A 659 14.69 1.43 -38.86
CA ALA A 659 14.82 0.21 -39.65
C ALA A 659 13.48 -0.12 -40.31
N CYS A 660 13.49 -0.39 -41.62
CA CYS A 660 12.30 -0.82 -42.35
C CYS A 660 12.35 -2.33 -42.59
N PHE A 661 11.22 -3.01 -42.43
CA PHE A 661 11.11 -4.46 -42.65
C PHE A 661 10.21 -4.72 -43.86
N PHE A 662 10.65 -5.61 -44.75
CA PHE A 662 9.90 -6.03 -45.93
C PHE A 662 9.66 -7.52 -45.87
N ARG A 663 8.44 -7.96 -46.22
CA ARG A 663 8.18 -9.34 -46.62
C ARG A 663 8.17 -9.42 -48.14
N VAL A 664 8.97 -10.33 -48.68
CA VAL A 664 9.10 -10.54 -50.12
C VAL A 664 8.71 -11.99 -50.41
N LYS A 665 7.63 -12.18 -51.16
CA LYS A 665 7.19 -13.50 -51.64
C LYS A 665 7.73 -13.72 -53.05
N PHE A 666 8.44 -14.83 -53.24
CA PHE A 666 8.87 -15.33 -54.54
C PHE A 666 7.96 -16.50 -54.90
N ASP A 667 7.18 -16.36 -55.95
CA ASP A 667 6.47 -17.47 -56.58
C ASP A 667 7.36 -18.01 -57.70
N PHE A 668 7.74 -19.28 -57.61
CA PHE A 668 8.48 -19.97 -58.66
C PHE A 668 7.47 -20.64 -59.59
N ASP A 669 7.08 -19.96 -60.68
CA ASP A 669 6.36 -20.58 -61.82
C ASP A 669 7.36 -21.19 -62.83
#